data_AF-A0A1V2MDS3-F1
#
_entry.id   AF-A0A1V2MDS3-F1
#
_cell.length_a   1.000
_cell.length_b   1.000
_cell.length_c   1.000
_cell.angle_alpha   90.00
_cell.angle_beta   90.00
_cell.angle_gamma   90.00
#
_symmetry.space_group_name_H-M   'P 1'
#
loop_
_entity.id
_entity.type
_entity.pdbx_description
1 polymer ?
#
loop_
_entity_poly.entity_id
_entity_poly.type
_entity_poly.pdbx_seq_one_letter_code
_entity_poly.pdbx_strand_id
1 'polypeptide(L)'
;MIGPQETPEIGGAAIDTLKTDILKGNTADVISGATITSQAVSAALNIALSLARGEEIASTMVQDGEYITRAMGYKDWIYITTTFRDGKIASCVLTSHDETMGIGNYGASRMPERIAAAQSLNVDTVSGATVSSNAVKQAVRLAIKEADGTVSDFETEVAREVVNEKVELHTEVVVVGAGTAGLVLGTKLAEEGVDVLLFEKMEIPGGSMGTTYSGIMNSYSQVTANHALGAEQNSASWNMELLLPIFKNYITPEYDRYDGEQPYQRVMLEAAGEVVDWFRDMGMGFSSMGYFEGGTQYGLTPYLAPGTYNGGAGYGAMYLADRLAKLETPIEYNTEVTELITNDQNEVIGVKAISKNGKEWIVYADAVVLATGGFAENPEMIAQHYPQYAGIDFNANPGSTGDGILMAQEIGAGIETMGRELGAFMSEYGTTYSLAFMHQSTPGILVDTTGYEFANIMSSNHHVLSHALVNPAHGGEFYYVYDEQSAQSTKDYDAYGFSYKSLFDRPSTSHYDTVAEASEALDIPGLQEAIDKNNAAALAGEKNEFGRGNLPYIETRDGIWITRVMPTLYLTTGGLVADTQAHVIDTEGNIIKGLYGVGDVVGSIEEKDGKRYGNGFDQALAYGYVAAEVIIDELKEDIKEE
;
A
#
# COMPACT_ATOMS: atom_id res chain seq x y z
N MET A 1 1.76 8.42 -30.36
CA MET A 1 2.82 7.57 -29.76
C MET A 1 2.43 7.40 -28.31
N ILE A 2 2.49 6.17 -27.79
CA ILE A 2 2.10 5.86 -26.42
C ILE A 2 3.24 6.31 -25.50
N GLY A 3 2.93 7.07 -24.45
CA GLY A 3 3.91 7.38 -23.42
C GLY A 3 4.29 6.12 -22.63
N PRO A 4 5.49 6.02 -22.06
CA PRO A 4 5.96 4.84 -21.33
C PRO A 4 5.17 4.52 -20.04
N GLN A 5 4.15 5.31 -19.70
CA GLN A 5 3.33 5.18 -18.49
C GLN A 5 1.84 4.87 -18.78
N GLU A 6 1.49 4.55 -20.03
CA GLU A 6 0.12 4.16 -20.37
C GLU A 6 -0.16 2.73 -19.91
N THR A 7 -1.37 2.49 -19.40
CA THR A 7 -1.81 1.16 -18.93
C THR A 7 -1.97 0.21 -20.12
N PRO A 8 -1.12 -0.83 -20.29
CA PRO A 8 -1.10 -1.60 -21.54
C PRO A 8 -2.43 -2.26 -21.90
N GLU A 9 -3.16 -2.73 -20.88
CA GLU A 9 -4.38 -3.53 -21.03
C GLU A 9 -5.65 -2.67 -21.15
N ILE A 10 -5.61 -1.42 -20.71
CA ILE A 10 -6.75 -0.50 -20.73
C ILE A 10 -6.49 0.61 -21.74
N GLY A 11 -5.55 1.52 -21.44
CA GLY A 11 -5.21 2.62 -22.33
C GLY A 11 -4.49 2.16 -23.60
N GLY A 12 -3.55 1.21 -23.49
CA GLY A 12 -2.84 0.62 -24.62
C GLY A 12 -3.78 -0.11 -25.58
N ALA A 13 -4.65 -0.99 -25.06
CA ALA A 13 -5.66 -1.68 -25.85
C ALA A 13 -6.69 -0.72 -26.47
N ALA A 14 -7.12 0.31 -25.72
CA ALA A 14 -8.01 1.34 -26.24
C ALA A 14 -7.37 2.12 -27.40
N ILE A 15 -6.06 2.40 -27.35
CA ILE A 15 -5.35 3.14 -28.40
C ILE A 15 -5.40 2.40 -29.75
N ASP A 16 -5.32 1.07 -29.78
CA ASP A 16 -5.40 0.31 -31.03
C ASP A 16 -6.80 0.40 -31.67
N THR A 17 -7.84 0.36 -30.84
CA THR A 17 -9.23 0.59 -31.28
C THR A 17 -9.42 2.03 -31.77
N LEU A 18 -9.01 3.02 -30.98
CA LEU A 18 -9.10 4.45 -31.32
C LEU A 18 -8.33 4.78 -32.59
N LYS A 19 -7.15 4.19 -32.79
CA LYS A 19 -6.36 4.36 -34.02
C LYS A 19 -7.09 3.80 -35.23
N THR A 20 -7.77 2.67 -35.08
CA THR A 20 -8.59 2.08 -36.15
C THR A 20 -9.77 2.99 -36.49
N ASP A 21 -10.43 3.57 -35.49
CA ASP A 21 -11.56 4.49 -35.68
C ASP A 21 -11.14 5.81 -36.33
N ILE A 22 -9.99 6.35 -35.91
CA ILE A 22 -9.37 7.52 -36.53
C ILE A 22 -9.10 7.27 -38.02
N LEU A 23 -8.49 6.13 -38.36
CA LEU A 23 -8.15 5.82 -39.75
C LEU A 23 -9.37 5.57 -40.64
N LYS A 24 -10.49 5.10 -40.07
CA LYS A 24 -11.72 4.81 -40.81
C LYS A 24 -12.66 6.01 -40.93
N GLY A 25 -12.71 6.86 -39.91
CA GLY A 25 -13.77 7.87 -39.75
C GLY A 25 -13.30 9.26 -39.35
N ASN A 26 -12.01 9.48 -39.06
CA ASN A 26 -11.51 10.70 -38.41
C ASN A 26 -12.22 11.00 -37.07
N THR A 27 -12.66 9.97 -36.36
CA THR A 27 -13.29 10.06 -35.04
C THR A 27 -12.49 9.27 -34.02
N ALA A 28 -12.58 9.68 -32.76
CA ALA A 28 -12.09 8.93 -31.62
C ALA A 28 -13.20 9.00 -30.58
N ASP A 29 -13.98 7.94 -30.46
CA ASP A 29 -15.07 7.90 -29.50
C ASP A 29 -14.54 7.43 -28.14
N VAL A 30 -15.21 7.84 -27.06
CA VAL A 30 -14.82 7.44 -25.72
C VAL A 30 -15.05 5.93 -25.56
N ILE A 31 -13.98 5.19 -25.26
CA ILE A 31 -14.06 3.77 -24.93
C ILE A 31 -14.29 3.64 -23.42
N SER A 32 -15.37 2.94 -23.06
CA SER A 32 -15.70 2.64 -21.66
C SER A 32 -14.54 1.90 -20.98
N GLY A 33 -14.16 2.31 -19.78
CA GLY A 33 -12.97 1.79 -19.07
C GLY A 33 -11.66 2.50 -19.44
N ALA A 34 -11.57 3.17 -20.60
CA ALA A 34 -10.38 3.91 -21.05
C ALA A 34 -10.69 5.40 -21.31
N THR A 35 -11.54 5.99 -20.47
CA THR A 35 -12.09 7.34 -20.68
C THR A 35 -11.01 8.41 -20.82
N ILE A 36 -9.98 8.36 -19.97
CA ILE A 36 -8.89 9.36 -19.97
C ILE A 36 -8.06 9.26 -21.26
N THR A 37 -7.61 8.06 -21.61
CA THR A 37 -6.86 7.80 -22.85
C THR A 37 -7.68 8.17 -24.08
N SER A 38 -8.97 7.80 -24.10
CA SER A 38 -9.86 8.12 -25.22
C SER A 38 -10.06 9.62 -25.39
N GLN A 39 -10.25 10.37 -24.30
CA GLN A 39 -10.37 11.83 -24.35
C GLN A 39 -9.06 12.50 -24.80
N ALA A 40 -7.90 11.99 -24.36
CA ALA A 40 -6.60 12.50 -24.76
C ALA A 40 -6.34 12.28 -26.27
N VAL A 41 -6.63 11.07 -26.77
CA VAL A 41 -6.52 10.73 -28.19
C VAL A 41 -7.51 11.55 -29.03
N SER A 42 -8.72 11.76 -28.54
CA SER A 42 -9.73 12.61 -29.21
C SER A 42 -9.30 14.07 -29.30
N ALA A 43 -8.73 14.61 -28.22
CA ALA A 43 -8.19 15.96 -28.20
C ALA A 43 -7.03 16.11 -29.20
N ALA A 44 -6.08 15.16 -29.20
CA ALA A 44 -4.97 15.13 -30.14
C ALA A 44 -5.42 15.00 -31.60
N LEU A 45 -6.44 14.17 -31.87
CA LEU A 45 -7.05 14.03 -33.20
C LEU A 45 -7.67 15.34 -33.67
N ASN A 46 -8.44 16.01 -32.81
CA ASN A 46 -9.07 17.29 -33.15
C ASN A 46 -8.02 18.37 -33.46
N ILE A 47 -6.93 18.42 -32.68
CA ILE A 47 -5.78 19.30 -32.95
C ILE A 47 -5.17 18.98 -34.32
N ALA A 48 -4.87 17.70 -34.60
CA ALA A 48 -4.27 17.27 -35.84
C ALA A 48 -5.17 17.56 -37.07
N LEU A 49 -6.48 17.34 -36.94
CA LEU A 49 -7.45 17.64 -38.00
C LEU A 49 -7.60 19.15 -38.25
N SER A 50 -7.55 19.96 -37.20
CA SER A 50 -7.62 21.43 -37.32
C SER A 50 -6.38 21.97 -38.02
N LEU A 51 -5.18 21.54 -37.59
CA LEU A 51 -3.92 21.88 -38.25
C LEU A 51 -3.86 21.42 -39.71
N ALA A 52 -4.36 20.21 -40.00
CA ALA A 52 -4.43 19.68 -41.38
C ALA A 52 -5.36 20.50 -42.29
N ARG A 53 -6.35 21.21 -41.72
CA ARG A 53 -7.24 22.13 -42.44
C ARG A 53 -6.64 23.54 -42.62
N GLY A 54 -5.42 23.76 -42.13
CA GLY A 54 -4.79 25.07 -42.14
C GLY A 54 -5.42 26.06 -41.16
N GLU A 55 -6.17 25.54 -40.17
CA GLU A 55 -6.68 26.35 -39.07
C GLU A 55 -5.51 26.64 -38.12
N GLU A 56 -5.22 27.92 -37.89
CA GLU A 56 -4.45 28.29 -36.70
C GLU A 56 -5.30 27.90 -35.50
N ILE A 57 -4.77 27.02 -34.64
CA ILE A 57 -5.35 26.84 -33.31
C ILE A 57 -5.05 28.14 -32.59
N ALA A 58 -6.00 29.07 -32.66
CA ALA A 58 -5.90 30.32 -31.94
C ALA A 58 -5.76 29.96 -30.47
N SER A 59 -4.57 30.14 -29.91
CA SER A 59 -4.35 30.06 -28.47
C SER A 59 -5.27 31.09 -27.84
N THR A 60 -6.30 30.61 -27.14
CA THR A 60 -7.04 31.45 -26.22
C THR A 60 -6.21 31.55 -24.96
N MET A 61 -5.75 32.77 -24.70
CA MET A 61 -5.15 33.11 -23.42
C MET A 61 -6.15 32.79 -22.31
N VAL A 62 -5.70 32.07 -21.28
CA VAL A 62 -6.51 31.82 -20.08
C VAL A 62 -7.06 33.13 -19.54
N GLN A 63 -8.35 33.15 -19.23
CA GLN A 63 -8.99 34.30 -18.61
C GLN A 63 -8.48 34.48 -17.18
N ASP A 64 -8.21 35.73 -16.83
CA ASP A 64 -7.84 36.09 -15.46
C ASP A 64 -8.98 35.78 -14.50
N GLY A 65 -8.65 35.10 -13.40
CA GLY A 65 -9.66 34.67 -12.45
C GLY A 65 -9.17 33.60 -11.50
N GLU A 66 -10.02 33.25 -10.55
CA GLU A 66 -9.82 32.14 -9.62
C GLU A 66 -10.81 31.02 -9.99
N TYR A 67 -10.28 29.81 -10.18
CA TYR A 67 -11.03 28.65 -10.64
C TYR A 67 -10.84 27.50 -9.66
N ILE A 68 -11.94 27.02 -9.07
CA ILE A 68 -11.95 25.94 -8.08
C ILE A 68 -12.44 24.68 -8.79
N THR A 69 -11.55 23.71 -8.96
CA THR A 69 -11.83 22.47 -9.68
C THR A 69 -11.45 21.27 -8.82
N ARG A 70 -11.93 20.07 -9.21
CA ARG A 70 -11.63 18.83 -8.50
C ARG A 70 -11.45 17.65 -9.44
N ALA A 71 -10.70 16.66 -8.99
CA ALA A 71 -10.59 15.36 -9.65
C ALA A 71 -10.55 14.24 -8.61
N MET A 72 -11.04 13.05 -8.98
CA MET A 72 -10.99 11.87 -8.10
C MET A 72 -9.52 11.42 -7.97
N GLY A 73 -9.01 11.37 -6.75
CA GLY A 73 -7.71 10.82 -6.39
C GLY A 73 -7.76 9.31 -6.19
N TYR A 74 -6.83 8.78 -5.41
CA TYR A 74 -6.79 7.36 -5.11
C TYR A 74 -7.88 6.96 -4.10
N LYS A 75 -8.12 7.79 -3.09
CA LYS A 75 -9.12 7.55 -2.04
C LYS A 75 -10.33 8.48 -2.19
N ASP A 76 -10.15 9.77 -2.47
CA ASP A 76 -11.26 10.72 -2.53
C ASP A 76 -10.97 11.89 -3.49
N TRP A 77 -11.92 12.82 -3.62
CA TRP A 77 -11.76 14.05 -4.39
C TRP A 77 -10.63 14.92 -3.86
N ILE A 78 -9.77 15.39 -4.77
CA ILE A 78 -8.77 16.42 -4.54
C ILE A 78 -9.26 17.73 -5.16
N TYR A 79 -9.29 18.80 -4.37
CA TYR A 79 -9.75 20.12 -4.78
C TYR A 79 -8.57 21.08 -4.93
N ILE A 80 -8.48 21.72 -6.09
CA ILE A 80 -7.41 22.66 -6.43
C ILE A 80 -8.03 24.01 -6.82
N THR A 81 -7.51 25.08 -6.23
CA THR A 81 -7.78 26.44 -6.67
C THR A 81 -6.62 26.94 -7.53
N THR A 82 -6.90 27.23 -8.79
CA THR A 82 -5.94 27.79 -9.75
C THR A 82 -6.31 29.23 -10.05
N THR A 83 -5.38 30.15 -9.84
CA THR A 83 -5.55 31.56 -10.20
C THR A 83 -4.77 31.83 -11.46
N PHE A 84 -5.42 32.34 -12.50
CA PHE A 84 -4.76 32.83 -13.70
C PHE A 84 -4.64 34.36 -13.68
N ARG A 85 -3.50 34.88 -14.14
CA ARG A 85 -3.27 36.31 -14.39
C ARG A 85 -2.35 36.49 -15.59
N ASP A 86 -2.70 37.41 -16.47
CA ASP A 86 -1.90 37.78 -17.64
C ASP A 86 -1.49 36.56 -18.48
N GLY A 87 -2.39 35.58 -18.63
CA GLY A 87 -2.13 34.34 -19.39
C GLY A 87 -1.28 33.29 -18.68
N LYS A 88 -1.05 33.41 -17.37
CA LYS A 88 -0.18 32.52 -16.58
C LYS A 88 -0.87 31.97 -15.35
N ILE A 89 -0.37 30.86 -14.81
CA ILE A 89 -0.75 30.36 -13.49
C ILE A 89 -0.10 31.26 -12.44
N ALA A 90 -0.87 32.16 -11.84
CA ALA A 90 -0.42 33.04 -10.77
C ALA A 90 -0.33 32.31 -9.42
N SER A 91 -1.22 31.35 -9.17
CA SER A 91 -1.16 30.46 -8.01
C SER A 91 -1.87 29.13 -8.28
N CYS A 92 -1.42 28.07 -7.63
CA CYS A 92 -2.07 26.77 -7.62
C CYS A 92 -2.03 26.25 -6.18
N VAL A 93 -3.19 26.02 -5.57
CA VAL A 93 -3.31 25.72 -4.15
C VAL A 93 -4.22 24.53 -3.93
N LEU A 94 -3.77 23.58 -3.12
CA LEU A 94 -4.59 22.51 -2.58
C LEU A 94 -5.56 23.08 -1.54
N THR A 95 -6.87 23.02 -1.80
CA THR A 95 -7.88 23.55 -0.88
C THR A 95 -8.50 22.50 0.03
N SER A 96 -8.64 21.26 -0.43
CA SER A 96 -9.09 20.13 0.39
C SER A 96 -8.82 18.79 -0.28
N HIS A 97 -8.61 17.76 0.52
CA HIS A 97 -8.55 16.35 0.09
C HIS A 97 -8.85 15.42 1.29
N ASP A 98 -9.20 14.17 1.00
CA ASP A 98 -9.31 13.07 1.98
C ASP A 98 -8.50 11.84 1.49
N GLU A 99 -7.39 12.12 0.81
CA GLU A 99 -6.44 11.12 0.31
C GLU A 99 -5.73 10.31 1.42
N THR A 100 -5.15 9.17 1.05
CA THR A 100 -4.36 8.31 1.95
C THR A 100 -3.21 9.09 2.58
N MET A 101 -3.23 9.21 3.91
CA MET A 101 -2.17 9.90 4.66
C MET A 101 -0.85 9.10 4.58
N GLY A 102 0.26 9.80 4.44
CA GLY A 102 1.58 9.24 4.18
C GLY A 102 1.87 8.95 2.70
N ILE A 103 0.87 9.03 1.80
CA ILE A 103 1.04 8.77 0.36
C ILE A 103 0.37 9.87 -0.46
N GLY A 104 -0.96 9.83 -0.54
CA GLY A 104 -1.72 10.70 -1.42
C GLY A 104 -1.69 12.16 -0.99
N ASN A 105 -1.54 12.44 0.31
CA ASN A 105 -1.32 13.80 0.81
C ASN A 105 -0.02 14.43 0.30
N TYR A 106 1.05 13.65 0.07
CA TYR A 106 2.28 14.18 -0.53
C TYR A 106 2.06 14.52 -2.01
N GLY A 107 1.41 13.64 -2.77
CA GLY A 107 1.03 13.93 -4.15
C GLY A 107 0.13 15.17 -4.25
N ALA A 108 -0.88 15.27 -3.38
CA ALA A 108 -1.81 16.39 -3.35
C ALA A 108 -1.11 17.72 -3.01
N SER A 109 -0.17 17.72 -2.07
CA SER A 109 0.46 18.95 -1.53
C SER A 109 1.66 19.45 -2.33
N ARG A 110 2.47 18.56 -2.93
CA ARG A 110 3.70 18.94 -3.66
C ARG A 110 3.43 19.35 -5.10
N MET A 111 2.44 18.74 -5.75
CA MET A 111 2.15 18.99 -7.17
C MET A 111 1.71 20.43 -7.49
N PRO A 112 0.89 21.12 -6.68
CA PRO A 112 0.48 22.50 -6.97
C PRO A 112 1.67 23.45 -7.15
N GLU A 113 2.65 23.37 -6.24
CA GLU A 113 3.86 24.20 -6.32
C GLU A 113 4.69 23.87 -7.56
N ARG A 114 4.89 22.58 -7.88
CA ARG A 114 5.60 22.16 -9.09
C ARG A 114 4.96 22.74 -10.35
N ILE A 115 3.65 22.61 -10.48
CA ILE A 115 2.89 23.08 -11.65
C ILE A 115 3.00 24.60 -11.77
N ALA A 116 2.82 25.34 -10.67
CA ALA A 116 2.93 26.79 -10.66
C ALA A 116 4.35 27.27 -10.98
N ALA A 117 5.38 26.64 -10.41
CA ALA A 117 6.78 27.00 -10.67
C ALA A 117 7.18 26.73 -12.13
N ALA A 118 6.76 25.60 -12.68
CA ALA A 118 7.09 25.20 -14.05
C ALA A 118 6.19 25.85 -15.11
N GLN A 119 5.05 26.42 -14.72
CA GLN A 119 3.95 26.80 -15.62
C GLN A 119 3.53 25.63 -16.55
N SER A 120 3.62 24.40 -16.04
CA SER A 120 3.45 23.21 -16.85
C SER A 120 2.86 22.03 -16.07
N LEU A 121 2.02 21.25 -16.73
CA LEU A 121 1.46 19.98 -16.30
C LEU A 121 2.43 18.80 -16.56
N ASN A 122 3.48 19.00 -17.35
CA ASN A 122 4.50 17.99 -17.65
C ASN A 122 5.57 17.85 -16.56
N VAL A 123 5.34 18.41 -15.37
CA VAL A 123 6.16 18.17 -14.19
C VAL A 123 6.11 16.68 -13.77
N ASP A 124 7.20 16.14 -13.25
CA ASP A 124 7.23 14.78 -12.73
C ASP A 124 6.22 14.61 -11.56
N THR A 125 5.51 13.47 -11.55
CA THR A 125 4.67 13.08 -10.41
C THR A 125 5.52 12.76 -9.19
N VAL A 126 4.92 12.81 -8.00
CA VAL A 126 5.56 12.33 -6.78
C VAL A 126 5.65 10.81 -6.83
N SER A 127 6.87 10.25 -6.86
CA SER A 127 7.09 8.80 -6.89
C SER A 127 6.42 8.15 -5.67
N GLY A 128 5.56 7.16 -5.91
CA GLY A 128 4.77 6.48 -4.87
C GLY A 128 3.37 7.06 -4.66
N ALA A 129 3.09 8.27 -5.17
CA ALA A 129 1.79 8.95 -5.08
C ALA A 129 1.27 9.38 -6.46
N THR A 130 1.45 8.50 -7.47
CA THR A 130 1.16 8.80 -8.88
C THR A 130 -0.30 9.14 -9.13
N VAL A 131 -1.24 8.38 -8.55
CA VAL A 131 -2.69 8.59 -8.76
C VAL A 131 -3.13 9.95 -8.24
N SER A 132 -2.80 10.28 -6.98
CA SER A 132 -3.09 11.58 -6.38
C SER A 132 -2.37 12.72 -7.13
N SER A 133 -1.14 12.52 -7.59
CA SER A 133 -0.40 13.51 -8.39
C SER A 133 -1.09 13.82 -9.71
N ASN A 134 -1.57 12.77 -10.40
CA ASN A 134 -2.30 12.92 -11.65
C ASN A 134 -3.67 13.56 -11.44
N ALA A 135 -4.36 13.28 -10.33
CA ALA A 135 -5.60 13.97 -9.99
C ALA A 135 -5.39 15.48 -9.82
N VAL A 136 -4.30 15.94 -9.19
CA VAL A 136 -3.95 17.37 -9.16
C VAL A 136 -3.77 17.93 -10.57
N LYS A 137 -3.01 17.26 -11.44
CA LYS A 137 -2.83 17.69 -12.84
C LYS A 137 -4.16 17.75 -13.59
N GLN A 138 -5.07 16.81 -13.35
CA GLN A 138 -6.40 16.82 -13.98
C GLN A 138 -7.28 17.97 -13.46
N ALA A 139 -7.24 18.28 -12.17
CA ALA A 139 -7.94 19.44 -11.63
C ALA A 139 -7.43 20.73 -12.30
N VAL A 140 -6.11 20.95 -12.37
CA VAL A 140 -5.55 22.12 -13.06
C VAL A 140 -5.92 22.15 -14.56
N ARG A 141 -5.93 20.98 -15.23
CA ARG A 141 -6.41 20.87 -16.62
C ARG A 141 -7.86 21.34 -16.77
N LEU A 142 -8.74 21.00 -15.83
CA LEU A 142 -10.13 21.47 -15.81
C LEU A 142 -10.17 22.99 -15.59
N ALA A 143 -9.34 23.53 -14.68
CA ALA A 143 -9.29 24.96 -14.43
C ALA A 143 -8.85 25.75 -15.68
N ILE A 144 -7.87 25.26 -16.44
CA ILE A 144 -7.46 25.86 -17.72
C ILE A 144 -8.64 25.90 -18.70
N LYS A 145 -9.40 24.79 -18.81
CA LYS A 145 -10.58 24.71 -19.68
C LYS A 145 -11.70 25.64 -19.23
N GLU A 146 -11.97 25.73 -17.93
CA GLU A 146 -12.97 26.65 -17.37
C GLU A 146 -12.56 28.12 -17.55
N ALA A 147 -11.27 28.41 -17.65
CA ALA A 147 -10.72 29.72 -17.99
C ALA A 147 -10.67 29.98 -19.51
N ASP A 148 -11.35 29.18 -20.33
CA ASP A 148 -11.34 29.21 -21.80
C ASP A 148 -9.94 29.07 -22.43
N GLY A 149 -8.97 28.55 -21.68
CA GLY A 149 -7.58 28.41 -22.10
C GLY A 149 -7.27 27.13 -22.87
N THR A 150 -6.18 27.16 -23.65
CA THR A 150 -5.65 25.99 -24.35
C THR A 150 -4.70 25.20 -23.45
N VAL A 151 -5.03 23.95 -23.14
CA VAL A 151 -4.24 23.12 -22.21
C VAL A 151 -2.80 22.87 -22.68
N SER A 152 -2.58 22.70 -23.99
CA SER A 152 -1.24 22.45 -24.53
C SER A 152 -0.25 23.58 -24.27
N ASP A 153 -0.74 24.80 -24.02
CA ASP A 153 0.10 25.95 -23.66
C ASP A 153 0.75 25.77 -22.27
N PHE A 154 0.20 24.86 -21.45
CA PHE A 154 0.70 24.46 -20.14
C PHE A 154 1.24 23.03 -20.14
N GLU A 155 1.68 22.50 -21.28
CA GLU A 155 2.30 21.17 -21.40
C GLU A 155 3.71 21.28 -21.97
N THR A 156 4.43 22.34 -21.62
CA THR A 156 5.83 22.50 -22.03
C THR A 156 6.72 21.55 -21.24
N GLU A 157 7.68 20.93 -21.91
CA GLU A 157 8.69 20.06 -21.28
C GLU A 157 9.43 20.78 -20.14
N VAL A 158 9.60 20.07 -19.02
CA VAL A 158 10.31 20.57 -17.84
C VAL A 158 11.65 19.86 -17.76
N ALA A 159 12.74 20.63 -17.86
CA ALA A 159 14.08 20.07 -17.78
C ALA A 159 14.30 19.45 -16.39
N ARG A 160 14.81 18.22 -16.37
CA ARG A 160 15.21 17.56 -15.12
C ARG A 160 16.54 18.13 -14.64
N GLU A 161 16.65 18.32 -13.33
CA GLU A 161 17.92 18.64 -12.71
C GLU A 161 18.88 17.46 -12.83
N VAL A 162 20.13 17.75 -13.20
CA VAL A 162 21.21 16.78 -13.27
C VAL A 162 22.34 17.25 -12.38
N VAL A 163 22.70 16.44 -11.40
CA VAL A 163 23.75 16.69 -10.43
C VAL A 163 24.90 15.72 -10.70
N ASN A 164 26.04 16.26 -11.15
CA ASN A 164 27.26 15.48 -11.34
C ASN A 164 28.15 15.60 -10.10
N GLU A 165 27.67 15.07 -8.98
CA GLU A 165 28.37 15.04 -7.69
C GLU A 165 28.58 13.60 -7.26
N LYS A 166 29.75 13.31 -6.68
CA LYS A 166 30.04 12.05 -6.02
C LYS A 166 30.38 12.32 -4.56
N VAL A 167 29.64 11.67 -3.66
CA VAL A 167 29.85 11.75 -2.22
C VAL A 167 30.47 10.44 -1.73
N GLU A 168 31.51 10.57 -0.93
CA GLU A 168 32.18 9.45 -0.26
C GLU A 168 32.30 9.76 1.23
N LEU A 169 31.72 8.92 2.08
CA LEU A 169 31.71 9.10 3.55
C LEU A 169 31.65 7.76 4.29
N HIS A 170 31.83 7.82 5.61
CA HIS A 170 31.58 6.72 6.54
C HIS A 170 30.49 7.15 7.55
N THR A 171 29.68 6.19 7.99
CA THR A 171 28.63 6.31 9.02
C THR A 171 28.64 5.02 9.83
N GLU A 172 28.16 5.01 11.08
CA GLU A 172 28.10 3.75 11.85
C GLU A 172 27.10 2.76 11.22
N VAL A 173 25.91 3.24 10.83
CA VAL A 173 24.86 2.39 10.24
C VAL A 173 24.26 3.00 8.98
N VAL A 174 24.18 2.20 7.91
CA VAL A 174 23.36 2.52 6.73
C VAL A 174 22.09 1.68 6.73
N VAL A 175 20.94 2.33 6.58
CA VAL A 175 19.65 1.67 6.38
C VAL A 175 19.20 1.86 4.94
N VAL A 176 18.94 0.74 4.26
CA VAL A 176 18.48 0.72 2.87
C VAL A 176 16.96 0.52 2.85
N GLY A 177 16.22 1.59 2.60
CA GLY A 177 14.76 1.64 2.59
C GLY A 177 14.19 2.38 3.81
N ALA A 178 13.38 3.41 3.58
CA ALA A 178 12.68 4.17 4.62
C ALA A 178 11.22 3.70 4.76
N GLY A 179 10.99 2.38 4.69
CA GLY A 179 9.71 1.73 4.98
C GLY A 179 9.42 1.60 6.47
N THR A 180 8.38 0.85 6.84
CA THR A 180 8.01 0.64 8.26
C THR A 180 9.19 0.21 9.13
N ALA A 181 9.91 -0.85 8.73
CA ALA A 181 11.02 -1.38 9.51
C ALA A 181 12.22 -0.42 9.56
N GLY A 182 12.59 0.17 8.41
CA GLY A 182 13.70 1.11 8.33
C GLY A 182 13.48 2.39 9.12
N LEU A 183 12.25 2.94 9.10
CA LEU A 183 11.90 4.11 9.92
C LEU A 183 11.95 3.81 11.42
N VAL A 184 11.43 2.65 11.85
CA VAL A 184 11.50 2.24 13.26
C VAL A 184 12.95 2.09 13.70
N LEU A 185 13.73 1.30 12.95
CA LEU A 185 15.13 1.01 13.25
C LEU A 185 15.96 2.29 13.28
N GLY A 186 15.89 3.10 12.21
CA GLY A 186 16.66 4.34 12.11
C GLY A 186 16.31 5.31 13.23
N THR A 187 15.01 5.40 13.61
CA THR A 187 14.59 6.28 14.71
C THR A 187 15.15 5.80 16.05
N LYS A 188 15.08 4.50 16.32
CA LYS A 188 15.60 3.92 17.58
C LYS A 188 17.11 4.10 17.68
N LEU A 189 17.87 3.84 16.62
CA LEU A 189 19.30 4.06 16.56
C LEU A 189 19.67 5.54 16.80
N ALA A 190 18.98 6.46 16.10
CA ALA A 190 19.22 7.89 16.23
C ALA A 190 18.95 8.44 17.65
N GLU A 191 17.93 7.92 18.34
CA GLU A 191 17.66 8.28 19.74
C GLU A 191 18.76 7.86 20.73
N GLU A 192 19.48 6.78 20.40
CA GLU A 192 20.60 6.26 21.18
C GLU A 192 21.93 6.93 20.77
N GLY A 193 21.89 7.86 19.82
CA GLY A 193 23.03 8.67 19.39
C GLY A 193 23.95 7.99 18.36
N VAL A 194 23.48 6.93 17.71
CA VAL A 194 24.20 6.26 16.61
C VAL A 194 24.15 7.13 15.36
N ASP A 195 25.25 7.22 14.62
CA ASP A 195 25.36 7.91 13.33
C ASP A 195 24.72 7.06 12.21
N VAL A 196 23.57 7.51 11.73
CA VAL A 196 22.73 6.76 10.79
C VAL A 196 22.47 7.55 9.52
N LEU A 197 22.59 6.88 8.37
CA LEU A 197 22.13 7.37 7.07
C LEU A 197 21.09 6.42 6.49
N LEU A 198 19.93 6.95 6.10
CA LEU A 198 18.89 6.18 5.43
C LEU A 198 18.82 6.54 3.94
N PHE A 199 18.68 5.54 3.07
CA PHE A 199 18.37 5.73 1.65
C PHE A 199 16.94 5.30 1.32
N GLU A 200 16.24 6.09 0.51
CA GLU A 200 14.90 5.78 0.02
C GLU A 200 14.82 6.09 -1.48
N LYS A 201 14.51 5.07 -2.29
CA LYS A 201 14.46 5.25 -3.76
C LYS A 201 13.23 6.02 -4.22
N MET A 202 12.18 6.07 -3.39
CA MET A 202 10.97 6.84 -3.65
C MET A 202 11.12 8.28 -3.14
N GLU A 203 10.16 9.14 -3.51
CA GLU A 203 10.19 10.56 -3.11
C GLU A 203 9.59 10.79 -1.72
N ILE A 204 9.02 9.75 -1.13
CA ILE A 204 8.27 9.79 0.13
C ILE A 204 8.70 8.60 1.01
N PRO A 205 8.69 8.76 2.34
CA PRO A 205 8.96 7.66 3.26
C PRO A 205 7.71 6.80 3.47
N GLY A 206 7.90 5.68 4.15
CA GLY A 206 6.83 4.86 4.73
C GLY A 206 6.58 3.55 4.01
N GLY A 207 6.98 3.40 2.75
CA GLY A 207 6.73 2.16 2.00
C GLY A 207 5.25 1.77 2.05
N SER A 208 4.95 0.56 2.54
CA SER A 208 3.58 0.06 2.72
C SER A 208 2.93 0.48 4.06
N MET A 209 3.59 1.27 4.91
CA MET A 209 3.02 1.72 6.20
C MET A 209 1.74 2.54 6.02
N GLY A 210 1.70 3.37 4.97
CA GLY A 210 0.51 4.15 4.61
C GLY A 210 -0.65 3.32 4.04
N THR A 211 -0.44 2.03 3.81
CA THR A 211 -1.46 1.09 3.29
C THR A 211 -1.64 -0.13 4.19
N THR A 212 -1.02 -0.15 5.38
CA THR A 212 -1.30 -1.22 6.36
C THR A 212 -2.74 -1.09 6.81
N TYR A 213 -3.54 -2.12 6.57
CA TYR A 213 -4.91 -2.17 7.02
C TYR A 213 -5.01 -2.62 8.51
N SER A 214 -3.93 -2.60 9.29
CA SER A 214 -3.96 -3.11 10.67
C SER A 214 -3.19 -2.22 11.66
N GLY A 215 -3.18 -2.63 12.91
CA GLY A 215 -2.26 -2.15 13.94
C GLY A 215 -1.20 -3.20 14.29
N ILE A 216 -0.54 -3.00 15.42
CA ILE A 216 0.33 -4.01 16.05
C ILE A 216 -0.45 -4.83 17.09
N MET A 217 -0.39 -6.14 16.97
CA MET A 217 -0.70 -7.09 18.02
C MET A 217 0.35 -6.96 19.11
N ASN A 218 -0.06 -6.45 20.25
CA ASN A 218 0.81 -6.30 21.40
C ASN A 218 0.30 -7.18 22.55
N SER A 219 1.22 -7.95 23.11
CA SER A 219 1.09 -8.55 24.43
C SER A 219 2.01 -7.77 25.36
N TYR A 220 1.60 -7.55 26.61
CA TYR A 220 2.43 -6.93 27.66
C TYR A 220 2.78 -5.44 27.54
N SER A 221 2.25 -4.65 26.60
CA SER A 221 2.43 -3.19 26.70
C SER A 221 1.73 -2.64 27.95
N GLN A 222 2.33 -1.63 28.58
CA GLN A 222 1.73 -0.93 29.71
C GLN A 222 0.45 -0.21 29.29
N VAL A 223 0.35 0.25 28.03
CA VAL A 223 -0.90 0.78 27.45
C VAL A 223 -2.03 -0.25 27.55
N THR A 224 -1.76 -1.47 27.08
CA THR A 224 -2.69 -2.60 27.12
C THR A 224 -3.04 -3.00 28.55
N ALA A 225 -2.04 -3.14 29.42
CA ALA A 225 -2.25 -3.55 30.82
C ALA A 225 -3.13 -2.53 31.58
N ASN A 226 -2.94 -1.24 31.32
CA ASN A 226 -3.77 -0.19 31.90
C ASN A 226 -5.24 -0.28 31.45
N HIS A 227 -5.48 -0.65 30.19
CA HIS A 227 -6.83 -0.86 29.67
C HIS A 227 -7.47 -2.13 30.24
N ALA A 228 -6.71 -3.23 30.32
CA ALA A 228 -7.20 -4.53 30.74
C ALA A 228 -7.46 -4.65 32.25
N LEU A 229 -6.88 -3.79 33.09
CA LEU A 229 -7.13 -3.73 34.55
C LEU A 229 -6.95 -5.10 35.27
N GLY A 230 -5.94 -5.88 34.87
CA GLY A 230 -5.65 -7.21 35.42
C GLY A 230 -6.25 -8.36 34.60
N ALA A 231 -7.14 -8.08 33.64
CA ALA A 231 -7.71 -9.10 32.76
C ALA A 231 -6.67 -9.69 31.78
N GLU A 232 -5.60 -8.95 31.50
CA GLU A 232 -4.53 -9.36 30.60
C GLU A 232 -3.87 -10.66 31.05
N GLN A 233 -3.83 -10.94 32.35
CA GLN A 233 -3.22 -12.15 32.91
C GLN A 233 -4.00 -13.43 32.58
N ASN A 234 -5.27 -13.31 32.19
CA ASN A 234 -6.19 -14.44 32.07
C ASN A 234 -6.76 -14.62 30.66
N SER A 235 -6.31 -13.82 29.69
CA SER A 235 -6.83 -13.86 28.32
C SER A 235 -5.70 -13.89 27.30
N ALA A 236 -5.79 -14.83 26.36
CA ALA A 236 -4.86 -14.94 25.24
C ALA A 236 -4.85 -13.70 24.34
N SER A 237 -5.86 -12.83 24.44
CA SER A 237 -5.87 -11.55 23.73
C SER A 237 -4.74 -10.61 24.15
N TRP A 238 -4.16 -10.79 25.34
CA TRP A 238 -3.25 -9.81 25.94
C TRP A 238 -1.96 -10.43 26.49
N ASN A 239 -1.85 -11.75 26.43
CA ASN A 239 -0.80 -12.52 27.08
C ASN A 239 -0.22 -13.55 26.10
N MET A 240 1.04 -13.34 25.77
CA MET A 240 1.78 -14.19 24.83
C MET A 240 1.83 -15.65 25.27
N GLU A 241 1.99 -15.93 26.57
CA GLU A 241 2.10 -17.30 27.09
C GLU A 241 0.78 -18.08 26.94
N LEU A 242 -0.35 -17.37 26.87
CA LEU A 242 -1.65 -17.94 26.54
C LEU A 242 -1.91 -17.98 25.01
N LEU A 243 -1.30 -17.06 24.25
CA LEU A 243 -1.50 -16.91 22.81
C LEU A 243 -0.65 -17.89 21.98
N LEU A 244 0.62 -18.09 22.31
CA LEU A 244 1.53 -18.99 21.58
C LEU A 244 1.01 -20.44 21.47
N PRO A 245 0.41 -21.04 22.52
CA PRO A 245 -0.24 -22.35 22.40
C PRO A 245 -1.42 -22.36 21.43
N ILE A 246 -2.13 -21.23 21.26
CA ILE A 246 -3.19 -21.10 20.26
C ILE A 246 -2.57 -21.08 18.86
N PHE A 247 -1.52 -20.28 18.66
CA PHE A 247 -0.79 -20.22 17.38
C PHE A 247 -0.15 -21.54 16.97
N LYS A 248 0.25 -22.39 17.92
CA LYS A 248 0.74 -23.74 17.65
C LYS A 248 -0.27 -24.59 16.87
N ASN A 249 -1.57 -24.36 17.03
CA ASN A 249 -2.61 -25.09 16.29
C ASN A 249 -2.73 -24.69 14.81
N TYR A 250 -2.07 -23.61 14.40
CA TYR A 250 -2.07 -23.11 13.01
C TYR A 250 -0.79 -23.49 12.24
N ILE A 251 0.14 -24.19 12.89
CA ILE A 251 1.35 -24.68 12.24
C ILE A 251 0.98 -25.77 11.25
N THR A 252 1.41 -25.60 10.02
CA THR A 252 1.31 -26.62 8.98
C THR A 252 2.44 -27.61 9.20
N PRO A 253 2.18 -28.90 9.50
CA PRO A 253 3.23 -29.85 9.89
C PRO A 253 4.35 -30.02 8.86
N GLU A 254 4.07 -29.80 7.57
CA GLU A 254 5.08 -29.84 6.50
C GLU A 254 6.10 -28.70 6.58
N TYR A 255 5.73 -27.58 7.18
CA TYR A 255 6.55 -26.39 7.29
C TYR A 255 7.11 -26.15 8.70
N ASP A 256 6.86 -27.08 9.63
CA ASP A 256 7.36 -26.96 11.00
C ASP A 256 8.87 -27.26 11.06
N ARG A 257 9.65 -26.20 11.26
CA ARG A 257 11.12 -26.26 11.35
C ARG A 257 11.62 -26.31 12.79
N TYR A 258 10.73 -26.10 13.76
CA TYR A 258 11.08 -25.81 15.16
C TYR A 258 10.27 -26.62 16.16
N ASP A 259 9.70 -27.76 15.76
CA ASP A 259 8.86 -28.64 16.60
C ASP A 259 7.73 -27.89 17.34
N GLY A 260 7.23 -26.83 16.70
CA GLY A 260 6.19 -25.94 17.18
C GLY A 260 6.59 -24.95 18.29
N GLU A 261 7.89 -24.66 18.45
CA GLU A 261 8.41 -23.69 19.44
C GLU A 261 8.22 -22.22 19.02
N GLN A 262 8.05 -21.94 17.72
CA GLN A 262 7.74 -20.62 17.16
C GLN A 262 8.71 -19.49 17.59
N PRO A 263 10.03 -19.64 17.38
CA PRO A 263 11.04 -18.69 17.85
C PRO A 263 10.86 -17.28 17.28
N TYR A 264 10.46 -17.12 16.02
CA TYR A 264 10.34 -15.79 15.42
C TYR A 264 9.09 -15.05 15.92
N GLN A 265 7.96 -15.76 16.02
CA GLN A 265 6.73 -15.22 16.58
C GLN A 265 6.90 -14.78 18.03
N ARG A 266 7.69 -15.52 18.82
CA ARG A 266 8.00 -15.17 20.21
C ARG A 266 8.74 -13.84 20.29
N VAL A 267 9.84 -13.69 19.55
CA VAL A 267 10.62 -12.44 19.53
C VAL A 267 9.76 -11.26 19.10
N MET A 268 8.93 -11.43 18.06
CA MET A 268 7.99 -10.40 17.62
C MET A 268 7.03 -9.97 18.74
N LEU A 269 6.44 -10.94 19.46
CA LEU A 269 5.47 -10.67 20.53
C LEU A 269 6.11 -10.05 21.78
N GLU A 270 7.35 -10.43 22.11
CA GLU A 270 8.13 -9.85 23.19
C GLU A 270 8.43 -8.36 22.91
N ALA A 271 8.92 -8.05 21.71
CA ALA A 271 9.22 -6.68 21.31
C ALA A 271 7.97 -5.82 21.04
N ALA A 272 6.85 -6.40 20.61
CA ALA A 272 5.65 -5.64 20.25
C ALA A 272 5.11 -4.78 21.41
N GLY A 273 5.19 -5.28 22.65
CA GLY A 273 4.79 -4.52 23.83
C GLY A 273 5.67 -3.29 24.07
N GLU A 274 6.97 -3.47 23.92
CA GLU A 274 7.98 -2.42 24.08
C GLU A 274 7.87 -1.37 22.98
N VAL A 275 7.65 -1.78 21.73
CA VAL A 275 7.41 -0.85 20.62
C VAL A 275 6.20 0.04 20.89
N VAL A 276 5.09 -0.52 21.39
CA VAL A 276 3.90 0.26 21.75
C VAL A 276 4.20 1.28 22.84
N ASP A 277 4.90 0.86 23.89
CA ASP A 277 5.25 1.75 25.00
C ASP A 277 6.26 2.82 24.60
N TRP A 278 7.26 2.47 23.79
CA TRP A 278 8.23 3.40 23.20
C TRP A 278 7.54 4.45 22.33
N PHE A 279 6.65 4.03 21.43
CA PHE A 279 5.81 4.91 20.63
C PHE A 279 4.95 5.84 21.48
N ARG A 280 4.32 5.35 22.55
CA ARG A 280 3.59 6.20 23.51
C ARG A 280 4.53 7.23 24.12
N ASP A 281 5.69 6.81 24.61
CA ASP A 281 6.62 7.65 25.35
C ASP A 281 7.24 8.75 24.48
N MET A 282 7.44 8.48 23.19
CA MET A 282 7.83 9.51 22.22
C MET A 282 6.69 10.42 21.77
N GLY A 283 5.45 10.18 22.23
CA GLY A 283 4.28 11.02 21.97
C GLY A 283 3.40 10.59 20.80
N MET A 284 3.58 9.39 20.25
CA MET A 284 2.73 8.87 19.19
C MET A 284 1.45 8.26 19.75
N GLY A 285 0.29 8.73 19.23
CA GLY A 285 -1.03 8.21 19.59
C GLY A 285 -1.41 6.96 18.78
N PHE A 286 -2.47 6.28 19.22
CA PHE A 286 -2.98 5.05 18.60
C PHE A 286 -4.50 5.07 18.39
N SER A 287 -4.95 4.45 17.31
CA SER A 287 -6.35 4.00 17.18
C SER A 287 -6.46 2.59 17.75
N SER A 288 -7.33 2.41 18.75
CA SER A 288 -7.60 1.10 19.36
C SER A 288 -8.56 0.30 18.50
N MET A 289 -8.09 -0.76 17.88
CA MET A 289 -8.89 -1.62 16.99
C MET A 289 -9.50 -2.79 17.76
N GLY A 290 -10.45 -2.47 18.64
CA GLY A 290 -11.33 -3.45 19.30
C GLY A 290 -11.18 -3.63 20.81
N TYR A 291 -12.04 -4.52 21.32
CA TYR A 291 -12.37 -4.93 22.70
C TYR A 291 -13.45 -4.10 23.44
N PHE A 292 -14.72 -4.30 23.07
CA PHE A 292 -15.90 -4.14 23.93
C PHE A 292 -17.14 -4.84 23.33
N GLU A 293 -18.10 -5.26 24.16
CA GLU A 293 -19.33 -5.94 23.74
C GLU A 293 -20.14 -5.08 22.74
N GLY A 294 -20.42 -5.63 21.56
CA GLY A 294 -21.13 -4.93 20.48
C GLY A 294 -20.25 -4.08 19.55
N GLY A 295 -18.94 -4.00 19.78
CA GLY A 295 -17.98 -3.40 18.83
C GLY A 295 -17.47 -4.40 17.78
N THR A 296 -17.10 -3.91 16.59
CA THR A 296 -16.41 -4.72 15.56
C THR A 296 -15.01 -5.08 16.04
N GLN A 297 -14.87 -6.26 16.64
CA GLN A 297 -13.59 -6.80 17.09
C GLN A 297 -12.70 -7.12 15.89
N TYR A 298 -11.49 -6.57 15.85
CA TYR A 298 -10.46 -6.96 14.89
C TYR A 298 -9.44 -7.90 15.55
N GLY A 299 -9.39 -9.15 15.08
CA GLY A 299 -8.43 -10.13 15.55
C GLY A 299 -8.66 -10.67 16.97
N LEU A 300 -7.71 -11.48 17.43
CA LEU A 300 -7.74 -12.11 18.76
C LEU A 300 -7.25 -11.17 19.86
N THR A 301 -6.47 -10.15 19.53
CA THR A 301 -5.81 -9.22 20.44
C THR A 301 -6.31 -7.79 20.18
N PRO A 302 -6.13 -6.84 21.10
CA PRO A 302 -6.45 -5.44 20.88
C PRO A 302 -5.32 -4.82 20.10
N TYR A 303 -5.52 -4.76 18.80
CA TYR A 303 -4.61 -4.13 17.88
C TYR A 303 -4.52 -2.62 18.17
N LEU A 304 -3.30 -2.08 18.15
CA LEU A 304 -3.05 -0.65 18.28
C LEU A 304 -2.43 -0.14 16.99
N ALA A 305 -3.15 0.71 16.26
CA ALA A 305 -2.65 1.28 15.01
C ALA A 305 -2.02 2.67 15.26
N PRO A 306 -0.72 2.87 14.96
CA PRO A 306 0.00 4.10 15.31
C PRO A 306 -0.39 5.30 14.44
N GLY A 307 -0.21 6.51 14.98
CA GLY A 307 -0.50 7.78 14.30
C GLY A 307 -1.99 8.13 14.25
N THR A 308 -2.82 7.48 15.09
CA THR A 308 -4.30 7.58 15.14
C THR A 308 -5.02 7.40 13.79
N TYR A 309 -4.38 6.57 12.96
CA TYR A 309 -4.85 5.75 11.83
C TYR A 309 -6.13 6.17 11.09
N ASN A 310 -6.04 6.50 9.79
CA ASN A 310 -7.17 6.73 8.87
C ASN A 310 -7.04 5.84 7.61
N GLY A 311 -7.10 4.51 7.79
CA GLY A 311 -7.08 3.51 6.71
C GLY A 311 -5.69 3.08 6.24
N GLY A 312 -4.64 3.52 6.95
CA GLY A 312 -3.24 3.22 6.69
C GLY A 312 -2.36 4.04 7.62
N ALA A 313 -1.43 3.45 8.37
CA ALA A 313 -0.66 4.06 9.46
C ALA A 313 0.36 5.13 8.98
N GLY A 314 0.06 5.87 7.91
CA GLY A 314 0.94 6.86 7.30
C GLY A 314 1.18 8.09 8.15
N TYR A 315 0.30 8.45 9.08
CA TYR A 315 0.64 9.44 10.12
C TYR A 315 1.81 8.96 10.99
N GLY A 316 1.87 7.67 11.32
CA GLY A 316 3.01 7.08 12.02
C GLY A 316 4.29 7.16 11.19
N ALA A 317 4.21 6.85 9.88
CA ALA A 317 5.36 7.00 8.97
C ALA A 317 5.88 8.44 8.92
N MET A 318 4.99 9.41 8.75
CA MET A 318 5.34 10.84 8.73
C MET A 318 5.91 11.31 10.06
N TYR A 319 5.37 10.80 11.17
CA TYR A 319 5.86 11.12 12.51
C TYR A 319 7.30 10.66 12.72
N LEU A 320 7.62 9.41 12.34
CA LEU A 320 8.97 8.88 12.44
C LEU A 320 9.96 9.63 11.52
N ALA A 321 9.54 9.94 10.29
CA ALA A 321 10.37 10.73 9.37
C ALA A 321 10.63 12.16 9.90
N ASP A 322 9.62 12.83 10.46
CA ASP A 322 9.77 14.14 11.10
C ASP A 322 10.66 14.07 12.36
N ARG A 323 10.57 12.97 13.11
CA ARG A 323 11.42 12.74 14.28
C ARG A 323 12.88 12.55 13.88
N LEU A 324 13.17 11.75 12.86
CA LEU A 324 14.52 11.60 12.29
C LEU A 324 15.10 12.96 11.87
N ALA A 325 14.30 13.78 11.17
CA ALA A 325 14.73 15.12 10.80
C ALA A 325 15.07 16.01 12.01
N LYS A 326 14.32 15.91 13.12
CA LYS A 326 14.60 16.62 14.38
C LYS A 326 15.81 16.09 15.14
N LEU A 327 16.15 14.82 14.94
CA LEU A 327 17.37 14.19 15.43
C LEU A 327 18.58 14.46 14.52
N GLU A 328 18.39 15.25 13.45
CA GLU A 328 19.42 15.56 12.44
C GLU A 328 19.92 14.31 11.71
N THR A 329 19.10 13.25 11.63
CA THR A 329 19.37 11.99 10.92
C THR A 329 18.79 12.05 9.50
N PRO A 330 19.61 12.09 8.45
CA PRO A 330 19.15 12.27 7.08
C PRO A 330 18.48 11.03 6.48
N ILE A 331 17.42 11.27 5.68
CA ILE A 331 16.86 10.32 4.72
C ILE A 331 17.11 10.87 3.31
N GLU A 332 17.95 10.18 2.54
CA GLU A 332 18.26 10.52 1.15
C GLU A 332 17.21 9.91 0.21
N TYR A 333 16.18 10.72 -0.09
CA TYR A 333 15.08 10.35 -1.00
C TYR A 333 15.51 10.33 -2.47
N ASN A 334 14.69 9.69 -3.32
CA ASN A 334 14.97 9.46 -4.73
C ASN A 334 16.35 8.85 -4.99
N THR A 335 16.86 8.03 -4.07
CA THR A 335 18.21 7.49 -4.12
C THR A 335 18.17 5.99 -3.98
N GLU A 336 18.49 5.31 -5.07
CA GLU A 336 18.50 3.85 -5.17
C GLU A 336 19.85 3.31 -4.74
N VAL A 337 19.88 2.41 -3.76
CA VAL A 337 21.08 1.64 -3.44
C VAL A 337 21.20 0.51 -4.46
N THR A 338 22.35 0.46 -5.14
CA THR A 338 22.56 -0.41 -6.30
C THR A 338 23.58 -1.52 -6.05
N GLU A 339 24.38 -1.43 -4.98
CA GLU A 339 25.43 -2.40 -4.70
C GLU A 339 25.76 -2.46 -3.20
N LEU A 340 26.02 -3.66 -2.68
CA LEU A 340 26.66 -3.90 -1.38
C LEU A 340 28.18 -3.92 -1.56
N ILE A 341 28.91 -3.17 -0.74
CA ILE A 341 30.38 -3.17 -0.76
C ILE A 341 30.88 -4.25 0.20
N THR A 342 31.69 -5.19 -0.29
CA THR A 342 32.30 -6.25 0.53
C THR A 342 33.82 -6.12 0.61
N ASN A 343 34.39 -6.65 1.69
CA ASN A 343 35.84 -6.82 1.84
C ASN A 343 36.32 -8.20 1.34
N ASP A 344 37.62 -8.48 1.46
CA ASP A 344 38.23 -9.75 1.03
C ASP A 344 37.74 -10.99 1.82
N GLN A 345 37.09 -10.77 2.96
CA GLN A 345 36.49 -11.79 3.82
C GLN A 345 34.99 -11.97 3.56
N ASN A 346 34.44 -11.31 2.53
CA ASN A 346 33.01 -11.29 2.20
C ASN A 346 32.13 -10.66 3.29
N GLU A 347 32.72 -9.82 4.15
CA GLU A 347 31.98 -9.01 5.13
C GLU A 347 31.46 -7.75 4.42
N VAL A 348 30.22 -7.35 4.71
CA VAL A 348 29.61 -6.15 4.14
C VAL A 348 30.07 -4.93 4.93
N ILE A 349 30.63 -3.95 4.23
CA ILE A 349 31.28 -2.77 4.82
C ILE A 349 30.72 -1.45 4.27
N GLY A 350 29.59 -1.48 3.56
CA GLY A 350 28.99 -0.30 2.97
C GLY A 350 28.10 -0.55 1.76
N VAL A 351 27.70 0.53 1.10
CA VAL A 351 26.82 0.52 -0.07
C VAL A 351 27.23 1.55 -1.12
N LYS A 352 26.80 1.33 -2.37
CA LYS A 352 26.76 2.37 -3.40
C LYS A 352 25.32 2.73 -3.73
N ALA A 353 25.06 4.02 -3.95
CA ALA A 353 23.73 4.50 -4.30
C ALA A 353 23.76 5.58 -5.39
N ILE A 354 22.67 5.71 -6.13
CA ILE A 354 22.50 6.68 -7.22
C ILE A 354 21.17 7.40 -7.04
N SER A 355 21.23 8.73 -6.92
CA SER A 355 20.05 9.58 -6.88
C SER A 355 19.45 9.74 -8.28
N LYS A 356 18.14 9.98 -8.37
CA LYS A 356 17.39 10.18 -9.63
C LYS A 356 17.96 11.32 -10.49
N ASN A 357 18.63 12.30 -9.88
CA ASN A 357 19.30 13.41 -10.57
C ASN A 357 20.75 13.09 -10.99
N GLY A 358 21.26 11.87 -10.75
CA GLY A 358 22.61 11.44 -11.11
C GLY A 358 23.68 11.60 -10.03
N LYS A 359 23.33 12.10 -8.83
CA LYS A 359 24.28 12.15 -7.70
C LYS A 359 24.66 10.73 -7.27
N GLU A 360 25.96 10.46 -7.16
CA GLU A 360 26.51 9.16 -6.76
C GLU A 360 26.95 9.18 -5.30
N TRP A 361 26.76 8.05 -4.61
CA TRP A 361 27.13 7.84 -3.22
C TRP A 361 27.98 6.58 -3.08
N ILE A 362 29.06 6.69 -2.32
CA ILE A 362 29.83 5.56 -1.77
C ILE A 362 29.85 5.75 -0.27
N VAL A 363 29.16 4.88 0.46
CA VAL A 363 29.04 4.98 1.91
C VAL A 363 29.61 3.74 2.53
N TYR A 364 30.68 3.89 3.32
CA TYR A 364 31.19 2.83 4.18
C TYR A 364 30.42 2.83 5.50
N ALA A 365 30.20 1.64 6.06
CA ALA A 365 29.48 1.50 7.32
C ALA A 365 29.91 0.27 8.10
N ASP A 366 29.70 0.33 9.41
CA ASP A 366 30.00 -0.77 10.34
C ASP A 366 28.85 -1.80 10.32
N ALA A 367 27.62 -1.33 10.08
CA ALA A 367 26.45 -2.17 9.79
C ALA A 367 25.64 -1.65 8.59
N VAL A 368 25.21 -2.58 7.72
CA VAL A 368 24.27 -2.33 6.63
C VAL A 368 22.98 -3.10 6.89
N VAL A 369 21.86 -2.38 6.92
CA VAL A 369 20.54 -2.99 7.12
C VAL A 369 19.70 -2.88 5.86
N LEU A 370 19.29 -4.03 5.32
CA LEU A 370 18.29 -4.10 4.27
C LEU A 370 16.89 -4.02 4.89
N ALA A 371 16.15 -2.98 4.54
CA ALA A 371 14.76 -2.72 4.94
C ALA A 371 13.90 -2.36 3.72
N THR A 372 14.18 -3.01 2.59
CA THR A 372 13.72 -2.62 1.24
C THR A 372 12.34 -3.14 0.85
N GLY A 373 11.71 -3.95 1.71
CA GLY A 373 10.45 -4.63 1.38
C GLY A 373 10.64 -5.84 0.46
N GLY A 374 9.52 -6.36 -0.05
CA GLY A 374 9.48 -7.55 -0.89
C GLY A 374 9.69 -7.28 -2.39
N PHE A 375 9.08 -8.14 -3.22
CA PHE A 375 9.22 -8.11 -4.68
C PHE A 375 7.89 -8.22 -5.43
N ALA A 376 6.80 -7.74 -4.81
CA ALA A 376 5.44 -7.80 -5.37
C ALA A 376 5.29 -7.10 -6.73
N GLU A 377 6.13 -6.09 -7.00
CA GLU A 377 6.14 -5.30 -8.24
C GLU A 377 7.23 -5.77 -9.22
N ASN A 378 7.84 -6.94 -8.98
CA ASN A 378 8.82 -7.56 -9.88
C ASN A 378 8.19 -8.75 -10.61
N PRO A 379 7.67 -8.58 -11.84
CA PRO A 379 6.99 -9.64 -12.56
C PRO A 379 7.90 -10.84 -12.89
N GLU A 380 9.22 -10.63 -13.01
CA GLU A 380 10.17 -11.72 -13.27
C GLU A 380 10.32 -12.60 -12.02
N MET A 381 10.53 -11.98 -10.85
CA MET A 381 10.61 -12.72 -9.58
C MET A 381 9.27 -13.36 -9.22
N ILE A 382 8.13 -12.70 -9.47
CA ILE A 382 6.80 -13.31 -9.29
C ILE A 382 6.64 -14.54 -10.19
N ALA A 383 6.97 -14.44 -11.48
CA ALA A 383 6.87 -15.59 -12.38
C ALA A 383 7.79 -16.75 -11.97
N GLN A 384 8.96 -16.44 -11.42
CA GLN A 384 9.93 -17.44 -10.95
C GLN A 384 9.49 -18.12 -9.65
N HIS A 385 9.05 -17.35 -8.66
CA HIS A 385 8.83 -17.83 -7.29
C HIS A 385 7.37 -18.11 -6.96
N TYR A 386 6.43 -17.45 -7.64
CA TYR A 386 4.98 -17.61 -7.45
C TYR A 386 4.26 -17.72 -8.81
N PRO A 387 4.55 -18.76 -9.62
CA PRO A 387 4.04 -18.89 -10.98
C PRO A 387 2.51 -18.89 -11.08
N GLN A 388 1.79 -19.27 -10.01
CA GLN A 388 0.34 -19.21 -9.94
C GLN A 388 -0.23 -17.77 -9.93
N TYR A 389 0.61 -16.77 -9.63
CA TYR A 389 0.25 -15.36 -9.62
C TYR A 389 0.93 -14.57 -10.75
N ALA A 390 1.58 -15.27 -11.70
CA ALA A 390 2.22 -14.62 -12.83
C ALA A 390 1.20 -13.84 -13.68
N GLY A 391 1.49 -12.56 -13.93
CA GLY A 391 0.60 -11.67 -14.68
C GLY A 391 -0.58 -11.11 -13.89
N ILE A 392 -0.61 -11.31 -12.56
CA ILE A 392 -1.58 -10.66 -11.68
C ILE A 392 -0.93 -9.41 -11.09
N ASP A 393 -1.64 -8.28 -11.14
CA ASP A 393 -1.22 -7.04 -10.50
C ASP A 393 -1.38 -7.10 -8.97
N PHE A 394 -0.45 -6.46 -8.27
CA PHE A 394 -0.45 -6.37 -6.81
C PHE A 394 -0.90 -4.98 -6.36
N ASN A 395 -1.54 -4.94 -5.20
CA ASN A 395 -1.78 -3.73 -4.43
C ASN A 395 -0.65 -3.53 -3.43
N ALA A 396 0.58 -3.40 -3.96
CA ALA A 396 1.79 -3.24 -3.18
C ALA A 396 2.40 -1.84 -3.40
N ASN A 397 3.43 -1.52 -2.63
CA ASN A 397 4.21 -0.32 -2.89
C ASN A 397 4.96 -0.48 -4.23
N PRO A 398 4.86 0.48 -5.18
CA PRO A 398 5.55 0.42 -6.48
C PRO A 398 7.07 0.21 -6.42
N GLY A 399 7.69 0.52 -5.29
CA GLY A 399 9.12 0.27 -5.04
C GLY A 399 9.46 -1.14 -4.58
N SER A 400 8.47 -2.03 -4.39
CA SER A 400 8.67 -3.41 -3.92
C SER A 400 9.15 -4.31 -5.06
N THR A 401 10.37 -4.08 -5.54
CA THR A 401 10.94 -4.74 -6.75
C THR A 401 12.00 -5.79 -6.43
N GLY A 402 12.27 -6.08 -5.14
CA GLY A 402 13.20 -7.11 -4.71
C GLY A 402 14.68 -6.72 -4.72
N ASP A 403 15.02 -5.44 -4.91
CA ASP A 403 16.42 -5.02 -5.11
C ASP A 403 17.35 -5.45 -3.97
N GLY A 404 16.89 -5.32 -2.71
CA GLY A 404 17.68 -5.77 -1.56
C GLY A 404 17.89 -7.29 -1.52
N ILE A 405 16.89 -8.07 -1.94
CA ILE A 405 16.99 -9.53 -2.04
C ILE A 405 18.03 -9.88 -3.11
N LEU A 406 17.92 -9.27 -4.29
CA LEU A 406 18.82 -9.53 -5.42
C LEU A 406 20.26 -9.16 -5.08
N MET A 407 20.50 -7.97 -4.52
CA MET A 407 21.85 -7.54 -4.10
C MET A 407 22.47 -8.49 -3.06
N ALA A 408 21.69 -8.95 -2.08
CA ALA A 408 22.20 -9.88 -1.07
C ALA A 408 22.47 -11.28 -1.67
N GLN A 409 21.65 -11.74 -2.61
CA GLN A 409 21.89 -13.02 -3.31
C GLN A 409 23.19 -13.00 -4.12
N GLU A 410 23.57 -11.86 -4.71
CA GLU A 410 24.83 -11.71 -5.45
C GLU A 410 26.08 -12.00 -4.60
N ILE A 411 25.99 -11.77 -3.29
CA ILE A 411 27.08 -12.06 -2.32
C ILE A 411 26.87 -13.36 -1.53
N GLY A 412 25.89 -14.18 -1.94
CA GLY A 412 25.67 -15.53 -1.41
C GLY A 412 24.59 -15.66 -0.32
N ALA A 413 23.77 -14.63 -0.08
CA ALA A 413 22.67 -14.70 0.88
C ALA A 413 21.63 -15.77 0.48
N GLY A 414 21.15 -16.52 1.48
CA GLY A 414 20.08 -17.49 1.30
C GLY A 414 18.71 -16.83 1.16
N ILE A 415 17.77 -17.54 0.54
CA ILE A 415 16.35 -17.17 0.49
C ILE A 415 15.48 -18.29 1.06
N GLU A 416 14.36 -17.92 1.69
CA GLU A 416 13.39 -18.84 2.28
C GLU A 416 11.95 -18.42 2.00
N THR A 417 11.00 -19.28 2.39
CA THR A 417 9.54 -19.07 2.34
C THR A 417 8.96 -18.70 0.95
N MET A 418 9.75 -18.87 -0.11
CA MET A 418 9.32 -18.70 -1.50
C MET A 418 8.21 -19.69 -1.89
N GLY A 419 7.31 -19.27 -2.78
CA GLY A 419 6.28 -20.12 -3.38
C GLY A 419 5.12 -20.51 -2.47
N ARG A 420 5.06 -19.96 -1.26
CA ARG A 420 3.91 -20.13 -0.36
C ARG A 420 2.70 -19.34 -0.84
N GLU A 421 1.54 -19.64 -0.26
CA GLU A 421 0.30 -18.96 -0.64
C GLU A 421 0.32 -17.51 -0.16
N LEU A 422 0.04 -16.58 -1.08
CA LEU A 422 -0.05 -15.15 -0.76
C LEU A 422 -1.49 -14.77 -0.39
N GLY A 423 -1.64 -13.86 0.57
CA GLY A 423 -2.94 -13.33 0.96
C GLY A 423 -3.45 -12.28 -0.02
N ALA A 424 -4.78 -12.19 -0.20
CA ALA A 424 -5.42 -11.11 -0.94
C ALA A 424 -6.37 -10.30 -0.04
N PHE A 425 -6.84 -9.14 -0.49
CA PHE A 425 -7.99 -8.46 0.11
C PHE A 425 -8.88 -7.87 -0.99
N MET A 426 -10.08 -7.39 -0.66
CA MET A 426 -10.93 -6.73 -1.64
C MET A 426 -10.37 -5.35 -1.97
N SER A 427 -10.23 -5.03 -3.24
CA SER A 427 -10.04 -3.67 -3.77
C SER A 427 -11.21 -3.30 -4.66
N GLU A 428 -11.39 -2.01 -4.92
CA GLU A 428 -12.32 -1.55 -5.94
C GLU A 428 -11.94 -2.10 -7.32
N TYR A 429 -12.92 -2.55 -8.09
CA TYR A 429 -12.68 -3.00 -9.46
C TYR A 429 -12.05 -1.93 -10.36
N GLY A 430 -11.00 -2.32 -11.09
CA GLY A 430 -10.30 -1.44 -12.03
C GLY A 430 -9.35 -0.43 -11.37
N THR A 431 -9.19 -0.48 -10.04
CA THR A 431 -8.23 0.33 -9.30
C THR A 431 -7.56 -0.52 -8.22
N THR A 432 -6.55 0.03 -7.54
CA THR A 432 -5.97 -0.57 -6.33
C THR A 432 -6.54 0.05 -5.05
N TYR A 433 -7.66 0.78 -5.09
CA TYR A 433 -8.25 1.35 -3.87
C TYR A 433 -8.76 0.24 -2.95
N SER A 434 -8.05 0.03 -1.84
CA SER A 434 -8.32 -1.10 -0.94
C SER A 434 -9.64 -0.94 -0.17
N LEU A 435 -10.39 -2.03 -0.15
CA LEU A 435 -11.66 -2.27 0.54
C LEU A 435 -11.52 -3.37 1.59
N ALA A 436 -10.30 -3.53 2.15
CA ALA A 436 -9.94 -4.65 3.00
C ALA A 436 -10.90 -4.90 4.17
N PHE A 437 -11.59 -3.88 4.69
CA PHE A 437 -12.57 -4.03 5.78
C PHE A 437 -14.00 -3.67 5.45
N MET A 438 -14.31 -3.44 4.17
CA MET A 438 -15.70 -3.18 3.80
C MET A 438 -16.62 -4.29 4.34
N HIS A 439 -16.19 -5.55 4.29
CA HIS A 439 -16.98 -6.68 4.79
C HIS A 439 -17.22 -6.68 6.32
N GLN A 440 -16.49 -5.86 7.07
CA GLN A 440 -16.66 -5.68 8.52
C GLN A 440 -17.51 -4.43 8.86
N SER A 441 -17.37 -3.36 8.07
CA SER A 441 -18.09 -2.10 8.25
C SER A 441 -19.46 -2.04 7.56
N THR A 442 -19.64 -2.87 6.54
CA THR A 442 -20.79 -2.84 5.63
C THR A 442 -21.47 -4.20 5.67
N PRO A 443 -22.53 -4.40 6.47
CA PRO A 443 -23.24 -5.67 6.51
C PRO A 443 -23.76 -6.07 5.11
N GLY A 444 -23.19 -7.13 4.54
CA GLY A 444 -23.53 -7.61 3.21
C GLY A 444 -22.99 -9.01 2.90
N ILE A 445 -23.14 -9.41 1.63
CA ILE A 445 -22.65 -10.67 1.07
C ILE A 445 -21.70 -10.42 -0.11
N LEU A 446 -20.74 -11.32 -0.30
CA LEU A 446 -19.83 -11.31 -1.44
C LEU A 446 -20.24 -12.43 -2.40
N VAL A 447 -20.51 -12.08 -3.65
CA VAL A 447 -20.89 -13.04 -4.69
C VAL A 447 -19.92 -12.98 -5.87
N ASP A 448 -19.79 -14.08 -6.61
CA ASP A 448 -19.05 -14.12 -7.88
C ASP A 448 -19.98 -13.87 -9.10
N THR A 449 -19.49 -14.07 -10.32
CA THR A 449 -20.26 -13.89 -11.55
C THR A 449 -21.48 -14.81 -11.68
N THR A 450 -21.59 -15.86 -10.87
CA THR A 450 -22.80 -16.70 -10.86
C THR A 450 -23.94 -16.08 -10.05
N GLY A 451 -23.64 -15.07 -9.23
CA GLY A 451 -24.57 -14.45 -8.29
C GLY A 451 -24.70 -15.17 -6.96
N TYR A 452 -23.86 -16.17 -6.67
CA TYR A 452 -23.85 -16.90 -5.40
C TYR A 452 -22.66 -16.53 -4.52
N GLU A 453 -22.85 -16.62 -3.20
CA GLU A 453 -21.74 -16.68 -2.26
C GLU A 453 -20.92 -17.95 -2.51
N PHE A 454 -19.61 -17.90 -2.30
CA PHE A 454 -18.69 -19.03 -2.52
C PHE A 454 -17.85 -19.39 -1.30
N ALA A 455 -17.87 -18.56 -0.25
CA ALA A 455 -17.05 -18.75 0.95
C ALA A 455 -17.52 -17.89 2.13
N ASN A 456 -17.00 -18.19 3.32
CA ASN A 456 -17.13 -17.33 4.48
C ASN A 456 -16.01 -16.28 4.51
N ILE A 457 -16.31 -15.08 4.00
CA ILE A 457 -15.35 -13.97 3.97
C ILE A 457 -14.92 -13.49 5.36
N MET A 458 -15.69 -13.77 6.42
CA MET A 458 -15.38 -13.35 7.80
C MET A 458 -14.40 -14.28 8.52
N SER A 459 -14.23 -15.55 8.10
CA SER A 459 -13.39 -16.51 8.84
C SER A 459 -11.93 -16.52 8.41
N SER A 460 -11.65 -16.24 7.12
CA SER A 460 -10.29 -16.22 6.57
C SER A 460 -10.28 -15.41 5.28
N ASN A 461 -10.60 -14.12 5.39
CA ASN A 461 -10.72 -13.19 4.25
C ASN A 461 -9.54 -13.32 3.27
N HIS A 462 -8.30 -13.31 3.78
CA HIS A 462 -7.11 -13.25 2.93
C HIS A 462 -6.93 -14.49 2.05
N HIS A 463 -7.14 -15.67 2.62
CA HIS A 463 -7.03 -16.95 1.91
C HIS A 463 -8.26 -17.21 1.03
N VAL A 464 -9.46 -16.84 1.49
CA VAL A 464 -10.68 -16.96 0.68
C VAL A 464 -10.53 -16.17 -0.61
N LEU A 465 -10.03 -14.93 -0.51
CA LEU A 465 -9.88 -14.04 -1.65
C LEU A 465 -8.71 -14.44 -2.57
N SER A 466 -7.58 -14.92 -2.03
CA SER A 466 -6.46 -15.38 -2.85
C SER A 466 -6.81 -16.62 -3.67
N HIS A 467 -7.56 -17.57 -3.09
CA HIS A 467 -8.05 -18.76 -3.81
C HIS A 467 -9.11 -18.40 -4.85
N ALA A 468 -10.01 -17.47 -4.51
CA ALA A 468 -11.03 -17.01 -5.44
C ALA A 468 -10.40 -16.31 -6.66
N LEU A 469 -9.36 -15.51 -6.44
CA LEU A 469 -8.64 -14.78 -7.49
C LEU A 469 -8.11 -15.69 -8.61
N VAL A 470 -7.50 -16.81 -8.23
CA VAL A 470 -6.84 -17.72 -9.18
C VAL A 470 -7.74 -18.86 -9.68
N ASN A 471 -8.98 -18.93 -9.18
CA ASN A 471 -9.92 -19.98 -9.58
C ASN A 471 -10.83 -19.48 -10.71
N PRO A 472 -10.65 -19.98 -11.95
CA PRO A 472 -11.43 -19.53 -13.11
C PRO A 472 -12.93 -19.85 -13.00
N ALA A 473 -13.35 -20.72 -12.07
CA ALA A 473 -14.76 -21.00 -11.84
C ALA A 473 -15.56 -19.78 -11.38
N HIS A 474 -14.91 -18.76 -10.80
CA HIS A 474 -15.56 -17.54 -10.32
C HIS A 474 -15.69 -16.45 -11.39
N GLY A 475 -15.23 -16.70 -12.63
CA GLY A 475 -15.39 -15.75 -13.75
C GLY A 475 -14.52 -14.49 -13.68
N GLY A 476 -13.68 -14.34 -12.65
CA GLY A 476 -12.71 -13.25 -12.53
C GLY A 476 -13.29 -11.92 -12.07
N GLU A 477 -14.56 -11.86 -11.68
CA GLU A 477 -15.19 -10.65 -11.15
C GLU A 477 -16.03 -10.96 -9.90
N PHE A 478 -16.09 -10.00 -8.99
CA PHE A 478 -16.74 -10.17 -7.70
C PHE A 478 -17.58 -8.94 -7.33
N TYR A 479 -18.64 -9.17 -6.56
CA TYR A 479 -19.65 -8.16 -6.25
C TYR A 479 -19.96 -8.19 -4.75
N TYR A 480 -19.76 -7.06 -4.07
CA TYR A 480 -20.20 -6.87 -2.69
C TYR A 480 -21.59 -6.26 -2.67
N VAL A 481 -22.57 -7.00 -2.13
CA VAL A 481 -24.00 -6.69 -2.18
C VAL A 481 -24.53 -6.36 -0.79
N TYR A 482 -25.20 -5.23 -0.66
CA TYR A 482 -25.71 -4.72 0.61
C TYR A 482 -26.94 -3.82 0.40
N ASP A 483 -27.69 -3.57 1.48
CA ASP A 483 -28.90 -2.75 1.44
C ASP A 483 -28.62 -1.26 1.66
N GLU A 484 -29.69 -0.44 1.61
CA GLU A 484 -29.64 1.00 1.81
C GLU A 484 -29.12 1.39 3.20
N GLN A 485 -29.48 0.62 4.25
CA GLN A 485 -29.02 0.91 5.62
C GLN A 485 -27.51 0.65 5.75
N SER A 486 -27.01 -0.43 5.17
CA SER A 486 -25.60 -0.75 5.09
C SER A 486 -24.84 0.28 4.24
N ALA A 487 -25.43 0.78 3.15
CA ALA A 487 -24.85 1.86 2.36
C ALA A 487 -24.70 3.14 3.17
N GLN A 488 -25.74 3.55 3.90
CA GLN A 488 -25.66 4.72 4.79
C GLN A 488 -24.61 4.51 5.89
N SER A 489 -24.59 3.33 6.50
CA SER A 489 -23.59 2.98 7.52
C SER A 489 -22.17 3.04 6.98
N THR A 490 -21.96 2.70 5.70
CA THR A 490 -20.67 2.75 5.02
C THR A 490 -20.21 4.18 4.72
N LYS A 491 -21.15 5.06 4.36
CA LYS A 491 -20.91 6.50 4.14
C LYS A 491 -20.54 7.21 5.45
N ASP A 492 -21.23 6.84 6.53
CA ASP A 492 -21.05 7.42 7.87
C ASP A 492 -20.00 6.67 8.70
N TYR A 493 -19.37 5.62 8.16
CA TYR A 493 -18.34 4.87 8.85
C TYR A 493 -17.14 5.78 9.09
N ASP A 494 -16.84 6.06 10.36
CA ASP A 494 -15.70 6.85 10.81
C ASP A 494 -14.94 6.15 11.96
N ALA A 495 -15.21 4.85 12.15
CA ALA A 495 -14.44 4.07 13.10
C ALA A 495 -13.00 3.99 12.58
N TYR A 496 -12.07 4.43 13.42
CA TYR A 496 -10.66 4.61 13.04
C TYR A 496 -10.48 5.65 11.93
N GLY A 497 -11.30 6.71 11.91
CA GLY A 497 -11.08 7.95 11.16
C GLY A 497 -11.00 7.82 9.62
N PHE A 498 -11.44 6.71 9.04
CA PHE A 498 -11.60 6.56 7.59
C PHE A 498 -13.02 6.13 7.24
N SER A 499 -13.44 6.49 6.02
CA SER A 499 -14.73 6.10 5.44
C SER A 499 -14.55 5.60 4.01
N TYR A 500 -15.50 4.79 3.55
CA TYR A 500 -15.61 4.37 2.15
C TYR A 500 -16.59 5.25 1.35
N LYS A 501 -16.94 6.45 1.85
CA LYS A 501 -17.95 7.34 1.26
C LYS A 501 -17.72 7.67 -0.22
N SER A 502 -16.46 7.77 -0.62
CA SER A 502 -16.07 8.13 -1.98
C SER A 502 -16.44 7.07 -3.01
N LEU A 503 -16.65 5.80 -2.60
CA LEU A 503 -17.09 4.74 -3.50
C LEU A 503 -18.42 5.03 -4.16
N PHE A 504 -19.32 5.71 -3.45
CA PHE A 504 -20.64 6.06 -3.96
C PHE A 504 -20.60 7.16 -5.05
N ASP A 505 -19.45 7.81 -5.24
CA ASP A 505 -19.18 8.72 -6.35
C ASP A 505 -18.42 8.04 -7.50
N ARG A 506 -18.12 6.74 -7.38
CA ARG A 506 -17.33 5.98 -8.36
C ARG A 506 -18.21 5.07 -9.22
N PRO A 507 -17.86 4.85 -10.51
CA PRO A 507 -18.62 3.97 -11.40
C PRO A 507 -18.71 2.51 -10.94
N SER A 508 -17.83 2.07 -10.05
CA SER A 508 -17.79 0.71 -9.50
C SER A 508 -18.94 0.41 -8.54
N THR A 509 -19.62 1.43 -8.02
CA THR A 509 -20.71 1.28 -7.06
C THR A 509 -22.00 1.82 -7.67
N SER A 510 -23.06 1.02 -7.64
CA SER A 510 -24.36 1.39 -8.22
C SER A 510 -25.50 0.95 -7.32
N HIS A 511 -26.53 1.78 -7.28
CA HIS A 511 -27.83 1.44 -6.70
C HIS A 511 -28.74 0.91 -7.81
N TYR A 512 -29.52 -0.12 -7.48
CA TYR A 512 -30.53 -0.71 -8.35
C TYR A 512 -31.86 -0.72 -7.60
N ASP A 513 -32.95 -0.34 -8.27
CA ASP A 513 -34.28 -0.27 -7.67
C ASP A 513 -34.79 -1.66 -7.27
N THR A 514 -34.30 -2.72 -7.94
CA THR A 514 -34.65 -4.10 -7.62
C THR A 514 -33.47 -5.06 -7.81
N VAL A 515 -33.50 -6.20 -7.10
CA VAL A 515 -32.54 -7.30 -7.28
C VAL A 515 -32.57 -7.87 -8.71
N ALA A 516 -33.74 -7.89 -9.35
CA ALA A 516 -33.89 -8.38 -10.72
C ALA A 516 -33.17 -7.48 -11.74
N GLU A 517 -33.30 -6.16 -11.58
CA GLU A 517 -32.58 -5.18 -12.41
C GLU A 517 -31.06 -5.33 -12.24
N ALA A 518 -30.57 -5.45 -11.00
CA ALA A 518 -29.16 -5.69 -10.73
C ALA A 518 -28.65 -6.99 -11.37
N SER A 519 -29.42 -8.07 -11.24
CA SER A 519 -29.09 -9.39 -11.79
C SER A 519 -28.98 -9.37 -13.31
N GLU A 520 -29.88 -8.67 -14.00
CA GLU A 520 -29.85 -8.50 -15.45
C GLU A 520 -28.70 -7.58 -15.89
N ALA A 521 -28.49 -6.46 -15.20
CA ALA A 521 -27.45 -5.48 -15.57
C ALA A 521 -26.02 -6.02 -15.42
N LEU A 522 -25.78 -6.89 -14.44
CA LEU A 522 -24.47 -7.44 -14.11
C LEU A 522 -24.26 -8.90 -14.54
N ASP A 523 -25.27 -9.53 -15.16
CA ASP A 523 -25.27 -10.94 -15.55
C ASP A 523 -24.96 -11.90 -14.39
N ILE A 524 -25.60 -11.67 -13.23
CA ILE A 524 -25.44 -12.46 -12.00
C ILE A 524 -26.75 -13.17 -11.62
N PRO A 525 -27.13 -14.26 -12.33
CA PRO A 525 -28.48 -14.82 -12.27
C PRO A 525 -28.86 -15.45 -10.92
N GLY A 526 -27.88 -15.85 -10.11
CA GLY A 526 -28.10 -16.45 -8.78
C GLY A 526 -28.44 -15.48 -7.67
N LEU A 527 -28.37 -14.16 -7.90
CA LEU A 527 -28.36 -13.15 -6.86
C LEU A 527 -29.61 -13.18 -5.96
N GLN A 528 -30.80 -13.30 -6.54
CA GLN A 528 -32.05 -13.36 -5.77
C GLN A 528 -32.08 -14.57 -4.84
N GLU A 529 -31.66 -15.74 -5.33
CA GLU A 529 -31.62 -16.96 -4.52
C GLU A 529 -30.58 -16.87 -3.40
N ALA A 530 -29.42 -16.25 -3.66
CA ALA A 530 -28.40 -16.01 -2.64
C ALA A 530 -28.92 -15.11 -1.52
N ILE A 531 -29.57 -13.98 -1.86
CA ILE A 531 -30.17 -13.07 -0.88
C ILE A 531 -31.26 -13.78 -0.08
N ASP A 532 -32.15 -14.54 -0.73
CA ASP A 532 -33.24 -15.25 -0.06
C ASP A 532 -32.71 -16.30 0.95
N LYS A 533 -31.69 -17.07 0.56
CA LYS A 533 -31.04 -18.05 1.44
C LYS A 533 -30.36 -17.37 2.62
N ASN A 534 -29.58 -16.31 2.37
CA ASN A 534 -28.92 -15.54 3.42
C ASN A 534 -29.95 -14.96 4.40
N ASN A 535 -31.01 -14.32 3.90
CA ASN A 535 -32.04 -13.71 4.74
C ASN A 535 -32.83 -14.74 5.57
N ALA A 536 -33.14 -15.90 4.99
CA ALA A 536 -33.78 -17.00 5.74
C ALA A 536 -32.90 -17.48 6.90
N ALA A 537 -31.61 -17.69 6.66
CA ALA A 537 -30.67 -18.11 7.69
C ALA A 537 -30.43 -17.00 8.74
N ALA A 538 -30.34 -15.74 8.33
CA ALA A 538 -30.24 -14.58 9.23
C ALA A 538 -31.43 -14.49 10.19
N LEU A 539 -32.66 -14.63 9.68
CA LEU A 539 -33.88 -14.62 10.50
C LEU A 539 -33.98 -15.83 11.44
N ALA A 540 -33.44 -16.98 11.04
CA ALA A 540 -33.40 -18.19 11.85
C ALA A 540 -32.27 -18.16 12.91
N GLY A 541 -31.31 -17.24 12.80
CA GLY A 541 -30.09 -17.24 13.61
C GLY A 541 -29.17 -18.42 13.29
N GLU A 542 -29.27 -18.97 12.08
CA GLU A 542 -28.51 -20.13 11.61
C GLU A 542 -27.24 -19.70 10.86
N LYS A 543 -26.31 -20.64 10.71
CA LYS A 543 -25.13 -20.44 9.86
C LYS A 543 -25.46 -20.75 8.41
N ASN A 544 -24.84 -20.06 7.46
CA ASN A 544 -24.93 -20.42 6.05
C ASN A 544 -24.12 -21.70 5.75
N GLU A 545 -24.16 -22.17 4.50
CA GLU A 545 -23.46 -23.40 4.07
C GLU A 545 -21.93 -23.32 4.21
N PHE A 546 -21.37 -22.11 4.26
CA PHE A 546 -19.95 -21.85 4.51
C PHE A 546 -19.61 -21.70 6.00
N GLY A 547 -20.58 -21.89 6.88
CA GLY A 547 -20.41 -21.80 8.33
C GLY A 547 -20.36 -20.37 8.88
N ARG A 548 -20.67 -19.34 8.07
CA ARG A 548 -20.80 -17.94 8.53
C ARG A 548 -22.05 -17.81 9.39
N GLY A 549 -21.89 -17.40 10.65
CA GLY A 549 -22.99 -17.00 11.53
C GLY A 549 -23.15 -15.48 11.58
N ASN A 550 -24.10 -14.98 12.37
CA ASN A 550 -24.43 -13.54 12.47
C ASN A 550 -24.63 -12.91 11.08
N LEU A 551 -25.39 -13.63 10.21
CA LEU A 551 -25.62 -13.20 8.84
C LEU A 551 -26.38 -11.87 8.81
N PRO A 552 -26.01 -10.94 7.93
CA PRO A 552 -26.76 -9.71 7.75
C PRO A 552 -28.11 -10.03 7.12
N TYR A 553 -29.18 -9.40 7.59
CA TYR A 553 -30.42 -9.34 6.81
C TYR A 553 -30.26 -8.24 5.76
N ILE A 554 -30.47 -8.56 4.49
CA ILE A 554 -30.40 -7.62 3.37
C ILE A 554 -31.82 -7.17 3.04
N GLU A 555 -32.16 -5.93 3.39
CA GLU A 555 -33.45 -5.33 3.10
C GLU A 555 -33.53 -4.84 1.64
N THR A 556 -34.43 -5.40 0.84
CA THR A 556 -34.52 -5.12 -0.60
C THR A 556 -35.67 -4.18 -0.97
N ARG A 557 -36.48 -3.72 -0.01
CA ARG A 557 -37.64 -2.85 -0.26
C ARG A 557 -37.30 -1.53 -0.95
N ASP A 558 -36.15 -0.96 -0.63
CA ASP A 558 -35.67 0.33 -1.16
C ASP A 558 -34.54 0.13 -2.19
N GLY A 559 -34.51 -1.05 -2.83
CA GLY A 559 -33.45 -1.45 -3.75
C GLY A 559 -32.23 -2.04 -3.04
N ILE A 560 -31.14 -2.20 -3.79
CA ILE A 560 -29.86 -2.71 -3.29
C ILE A 560 -28.69 -1.92 -3.86
N TRP A 561 -27.59 -1.89 -3.12
CA TRP A 561 -26.30 -1.40 -3.59
C TRP A 561 -25.39 -2.57 -3.94
N ILE A 562 -24.64 -2.40 -5.03
CA ILE A 562 -23.61 -3.33 -5.44
C ILE A 562 -22.33 -2.54 -5.72
N THR A 563 -21.25 -2.94 -5.04
CA THR A 563 -19.88 -2.50 -5.34
C THR A 563 -19.15 -3.63 -6.05
N ARG A 564 -18.69 -3.37 -7.28
CA ARG A 564 -17.76 -4.24 -8.00
C ARG A 564 -16.39 -4.23 -7.31
N VAL A 565 -15.88 -5.41 -6.96
CA VAL A 565 -14.62 -5.58 -6.23
C VAL A 565 -13.72 -6.59 -6.93
N MET A 566 -12.42 -6.49 -6.67
CA MET A 566 -11.41 -7.45 -7.11
C MET A 566 -10.57 -7.90 -5.92
N PRO A 567 -10.38 -9.20 -5.70
CA PRO A 567 -9.30 -9.69 -4.85
C PRO A 567 -7.95 -9.19 -5.39
N THR A 568 -7.14 -8.59 -4.53
CA THR A 568 -5.80 -8.13 -4.88
C THR A 568 -4.79 -8.67 -3.87
N LEU A 569 -3.72 -9.29 -4.38
CA LEU A 569 -2.53 -9.61 -3.60
C LEU A 569 -1.82 -8.30 -3.22
N TYR A 570 -1.05 -8.28 -2.14
CA TYR A 570 -0.51 -7.01 -1.60
C TYR A 570 0.95 -7.07 -1.11
N LEU A 571 1.55 -8.26 -1.09
CA LEU A 571 2.94 -8.48 -0.71
C LEU A 571 3.42 -9.87 -1.13
N THR A 572 4.72 -10.09 -0.99
CA THR A 572 5.38 -11.40 -1.07
C THR A 572 5.82 -11.83 0.32
N THR A 573 5.72 -13.12 0.64
CA THR A 573 6.09 -13.67 1.94
C THR A 573 7.47 -14.34 1.96
N GLY A 574 8.05 -14.56 0.78
CA GLY A 574 9.40 -15.06 0.55
C GLY A 574 10.43 -13.93 0.60
N GLY A 575 11.63 -14.24 1.06
CA GLY A 575 12.71 -13.26 1.16
C GLY A 575 14.02 -13.88 1.63
N LEU A 576 14.94 -13.05 2.08
CA LEU A 576 16.23 -13.47 2.65
C LEU A 576 16.06 -14.35 3.89
N VAL A 577 16.99 -15.28 4.07
CA VAL A 577 17.16 -15.98 5.34
C VAL A 577 17.79 -15.01 6.33
N ALA A 578 17.12 -14.85 7.47
CA ALA A 578 17.63 -14.08 8.59
C ALA A 578 17.31 -14.77 9.91
N ASP A 579 18.22 -14.71 10.88
CA ASP A 579 18.00 -15.27 12.21
C ASP A 579 17.06 -14.41 13.06
N THR A 580 16.84 -14.79 14.33
CA THR A 580 15.98 -14.04 15.25
C THR A 580 16.59 -12.71 15.72
N GLN A 581 17.86 -12.46 15.42
CA GLN A 581 18.59 -11.22 15.70
C GLN A 581 18.74 -10.35 14.44
N ALA A 582 18.07 -10.73 13.34
CA ALA A 582 18.06 -10.07 12.05
C ALA A 582 19.36 -10.16 11.23
N HIS A 583 20.33 -11.00 11.59
CA HIS A 583 21.50 -11.25 10.75
C HIS A 583 21.11 -11.97 9.47
N VAL A 584 21.61 -11.51 8.33
CA VAL A 584 21.41 -12.22 7.05
C VAL A 584 22.30 -13.46 7.00
N ILE A 585 21.72 -14.58 6.59
CA ILE A 585 22.38 -15.89 6.57
C ILE A 585 22.67 -16.29 5.12
N ASP A 586 23.89 -16.76 4.86
CA ASP A 586 24.31 -17.27 3.55
C ASP A 586 23.72 -18.65 3.23
N THR A 587 23.94 -19.11 2.00
CA THR A 587 23.49 -20.44 1.55
C THR A 587 24.18 -21.63 2.25
N GLU A 588 25.27 -21.39 2.99
CA GLU A 588 25.99 -22.40 3.78
C GLU A 588 25.53 -22.43 5.25
N GLY A 589 24.71 -21.48 5.67
CA GLY A 589 24.19 -21.35 7.03
C GLY A 589 25.04 -20.47 7.95
N ASN A 590 25.96 -19.65 7.42
CA ASN A 590 26.77 -18.72 8.19
C ASN A 590 26.18 -17.30 8.14
N ILE A 591 26.44 -16.51 9.18
CA ILE A 591 26.13 -15.08 9.20
C ILE A 591 27.01 -14.35 8.18
N ILE A 592 26.40 -13.55 7.32
CA ILE A 592 27.09 -12.54 6.52
C ILE A 592 27.34 -11.35 7.42
N LYS A 593 28.57 -11.22 7.93
CA LYS A 593 28.93 -10.15 8.86
C LYS A 593 28.70 -8.77 8.25
N GLY A 594 28.23 -7.84 9.08
CA GLY A 594 27.90 -6.47 8.70
C GLY A 594 26.57 -6.32 7.95
N LEU A 595 25.82 -7.42 7.72
CA LEU A 595 24.56 -7.40 6.97
C LEU A 595 23.37 -7.90 7.80
N TYR A 596 22.35 -7.04 7.90
CA TYR A 596 21.09 -7.32 8.58
C TYR A 596 19.90 -7.18 7.63
N GLY A 597 18.81 -7.87 7.92
CA GLY A 597 17.58 -7.84 7.12
C GLY A 597 16.32 -7.75 7.97
N VAL A 598 15.46 -6.77 7.70
CA VAL A 598 14.22 -6.54 8.47
C VAL A 598 13.02 -6.17 7.58
N GLY A 599 11.81 -6.51 8.02
CA GLY A 599 10.58 -6.33 7.23
C GLY A 599 10.44 -7.35 6.10
N ASP A 600 9.71 -7.02 5.04
CA ASP A 600 9.36 -7.96 3.97
C ASP A 600 10.55 -8.36 3.05
N VAL A 601 11.76 -7.81 3.28
CA VAL A 601 12.97 -8.25 2.56
C VAL A 601 13.41 -9.64 3.02
N VAL A 602 13.06 -10.04 4.24
CA VAL A 602 13.28 -11.39 4.78
C VAL A 602 12.02 -12.22 4.65
N GLY A 603 12.15 -13.54 4.69
CA GLY A 603 10.97 -14.42 4.75
C GLY A 603 10.04 -14.05 5.92
N SER A 604 8.73 -14.11 5.71
CA SER A 604 7.77 -13.73 6.77
C SER A 604 7.90 -14.64 8.00
N ILE A 605 7.91 -14.04 9.19
CA ILE A 605 8.23 -14.74 10.45
C ILE A 605 7.26 -15.89 10.77
N GLU A 606 6.01 -15.74 10.38
CA GLU A 606 4.97 -16.75 10.60
C GLU A 606 5.20 -17.95 9.69
N GLU A 607 5.59 -17.69 8.44
CA GLU A 607 5.98 -18.75 7.53
C GLU A 607 7.28 -19.40 7.96
N LYS A 608 8.20 -18.63 8.57
CA LYS A 608 9.39 -19.21 9.17
C LYS A 608 9.05 -20.23 10.25
N ASP A 609 8.04 -19.93 11.06
CA ASP A 609 7.48 -20.78 12.12
C ASP A 609 6.45 -21.81 11.62
N GLY A 610 6.34 -22.00 10.30
CA GLY A 610 5.50 -23.02 9.68
C GLY A 610 4.00 -22.69 9.60
N LYS A 611 3.61 -21.45 9.92
CA LYS A 611 2.24 -20.95 9.79
C LYS A 611 2.04 -20.27 8.42
N ARG A 612 0.82 -19.75 8.22
CA ARG A 612 0.46 -18.87 7.11
C ARG A 612 0.71 -17.40 7.51
N TYR A 613 0.94 -16.56 6.51
CA TYR A 613 1.08 -15.12 6.69
C TYR A 613 -0.12 -14.45 7.41
N GLY A 614 0.15 -13.48 8.28
CA GLY A 614 -0.86 -12.67 8.97
C GLY A 614 -0.35 -11.50 9.83
N ASN A 615 0.95 -11.25 9.93
CA ASN A 615 1.63 -10.36 10.87
C ASN A 615 2.75 -9.52 10.24
N GLY A 616 2.71 -9.21 8.94
CA GLY A 616 3.82 -8.47 8.29
C GLY A 616 4.04 -7.04 8.84
N PHE A 617 2.96 -6.35 9.26
CA PHE A 617 3.12 -5.04 9.91
C PHE A 617 3.74 -5.18 11.31
N ASP A 618 3.32 -6.19 12.08
CA ASP A 618 3.89 -6.53 13.38
C ASP A 618 5.36 -6.90 13.26
N GLN A 619 5.71 -7.74 12.28
CA GLN A 619 7.08 -8.11 11.95
C GLN A 619 7.92 -6.86 11.66
N ALA A 620 7.45 -5.98 10.77
CA ALA A 620 8.22 -4.81 10.39
C ALA A 620 8.48 -3.87 11.59
N LEU A 621 7.47 -3.65 12.44
CA LEU A 621 7.64 -2.84 13.65
C LEU A 621 8.56 -3.51 14.67
N ALA A 622 8.28 -4.77 15.03
CA ALA A 622 9.00 -5.47 16.09
C ALA A 622 10.44 -5.78 15.69
N TYR A 623 10.68 -6.33 14.49
CA TYR A 623 12.04 -6.66 14.05
C TYR A 623 12.86 -5.42 13.68
N GLY A 624 12.22 -4.32 13.24
CA GLY A 624 12.92 -3.04 13.12
C GLY A 624 13.46 -2.56 14.47
N TYR A 625 12.68 -2.73 15.54
CA TYR A 625 13.09 -2.38 16.91
C TYR A 625 14.17 -3.34 17.45
N VAL A 626 13.96 -4.65 17.32
CA VAL A 626 14.93 -5.67 17.78
C VAL A 626 16.29 -5.51 17.10
N ALA A 627 16.31 -5.34 15.76
CA ALA A 627 17.56 -5.18 15.04
C ALA A 627 18.32 -3.92 15.46
N ALA A 628 17.63 -2.83 15.82
CA ALA A 628 18.29 -1.65 16.38
C ALA A 628 18.99 -1.98 17.70
N GLU A 629 18.33 -2.71 18.61
CA GLU A 629 18.94 -3.11 19.89
C GLU A 629 20.15 -4.03 19.70
N VAL A 630 20.05 -5.01 18.80
CA VAL A 630 21.18 -5.90 18.46
C VAL A 630 22.37 -5.09 17.94
N ILE A 631 22.15 -4.20 16.97
CA ILE A 631 23.23 -3.38 16.38
C ILE A 631 23.87 -2.47 17.45
N ILE A 632 23.07 -1.86 18.32
CA ILE A 632 23.58 -1.02 19.41
C ILE A 632 24.49 -1.81 20.36
N ASP A 633 24.12 -3.05 20.69
CA ASP A 633 24.90 -3.88 21.59
C ASP A 633 26.20 -4.34 20.92
N GLU A 634 26.15 -4.72 19.65
CA GLU A 634 27.33 -5.15 18.88
C GLU A 634 28.33 -4.02 18.67
N LEU A 635 27.87 -2.81 18.29
CA LEU A 635 28.73 -1.62 18.17
C LEU A 635 29.43 -1.28 19.50
N LYS A 636 28.78 -1.53 20.65
CA LYS A 636 29.40 -1.33 21.99
C LYS A 636 30.42 -2.40 22.36
N GLU A 637 30.30 -3.60 21.80
CA GLU A 637 31.25 -4.69 22.03
C GLU A 637 32.55 -4.46 21.25
N ASP A 638 32.46 -4.02 20.00
CA ASP A 638 33.62 -3.71 19.16
C ASP A 638 34.50 -2.60 19.78
N ILE A 639 33.90 -1.58 20.40
CA ILE A 639 34.62 -0.52 21.13
C ILE A 639 35.41 -1.06 22.34
N LYS A 640 35.03 -2.22 22.90
CA LYS A 640 35.76 -2.83 24.04
C LYS A 640 36.90 -3.74 23.58
N GLU A 641 36.88 -4.21 22.34
CA GLU A 641 37.92 -5.08 21.77
C GLU A 641 39.08 -4.31 21.13
N GLU A 642 38.85 -3.04 20.73
CA GLU A 642 39.89 -2.06 20.35
C GLU A 642 40.63 -1.42 21.55
#